data_AF-U3CIF0-F1
#
_entry.id   AF-U3CIF0-F1
#
_cell.length_a   1.000
_cell.length_b   1.000
_cell.length_c   1.000
_cell.angle_alpha   90.00
_cell.angle_beta   90.00
_cell.angle_gamma   90.00
#
_symmetry.space_group_name_H-M   'P 1'
#
loop_
_entity.id
_entity.type
_entity.pdbx_description
1 polymer ?
#
loop_
_entity_poly.entity_id
_entity_poly.type
_entity_poly.pdbx_seq_one_letter_code
_entity_poly.pdbx_strand_id
1 'polypeptide(L)'
;MIAKTKLASLCLLSLASANIYASSVIDLDFSNHLEATNSSVSWAGPVFTGPDMHFVGVGTHDGKTIDAKVTSSVFGDATFLWHAPNYNQLSGSQPLGDIGFLYQTNSPGNAGLTYVFEFFDGTDGLSGTFSVPYIIPEFEFIGYDIDGEPVQSEQVRVFKSEGFYSYQLGSGAASLTAQESPDGQSVLFTGPGTNFSETDTSGAVKFTYKNTSIVTLQFETVTTSASGFPNPIFSAFDGNWDLAGFDTPTTSNSDFDYGDAPDTYKTLLASDGPQHALSSSLYLGSSVDADPDGQPNPTSTGDDFDVDGNDDDGITPLTNFEIGLDALINAQVVGEGYLHAWADWDMNGTFDADEQILKNYNVTTGANVIPIRVGDDAIVGNVQTRFRLSSSPNLPSTGYAGDGEVEDRVFDVVDPETTIQTSDYYTAAFEDNWPEMGDFDLNDVVTYYRTKVISKDGNVLRLDIEGTITAYGASYSNGLAWKLDGFAESDVNLQLSRVTKNGQLRNGISPFTGEDKSVASPGGDLVVVASVNLLDDIPIHGECIYHRTNPSCNPSLESSQMTFSVSLPFNDGSEPTVTSLLPLDGHDPFIFASGEGSYHGEIFTVPPGKDLEIHTADFPPTSRGTLVSTFYEQADDRSDPSISKYYRTDGNLPWGIIIPSIWNHPSEYIDVSVAYPDFAEWAVSGGSSKPTWYLNPESSQTWTTSD
;
A
#
# COMPACT_ATOMS: atom_id res chain seq x y z
N MET A 1 43.12 29.03 -45.92
CA MET A 1 44.34 29.20 -45.09
C MET A 1 43.96 28.71 -43.70
N ILE A 2 44.58 27.61 -43.23
CA ILE A 2 44.60 27.08 -41.83
C ILE A 2 43.27 26.42 -41.36
N ALA A 3 43.09 25.08 -41.48
CA ALA A 3 43.51 23.95 -40.62
C ALA A 3 42.57 23.71 -39.40
N LYS A 4 41.71 22.68 -39.43
CA LYS A 4 41.84 21.31 -38.86
C LYS A 4 41.58 21.19 -37.35
N THR A 5 40.53 20.44 -36.98
CA THR A 5 40.47 19.44 -35.87
C THR A 5 39.16 18.64 -36.02
N LYS A 6 39.21 17.43 -36.59
CA LYS A 6 39.29 16.10 -35.94
C LYS A 6 37.97 15.64 -35.27
N LEU A 7 37.13 14.95 -36.06
CA LEU A 7 36.27 13.87 -35.56
C LEU A 7 37.13 12.61 -35.42
N ALA A 8 37.08 11.97 -34.25
CA ALA A 8 37.56 10.60 -34.06
C ALA A 8 36.34 9.74 -33.70
N SER A 9 35.93 8.88 -34.64
CA SER A 9 35.09 7.72 -34.37
C SER A 9 35.90 6.76 -33.50
N LEU A 10 35.46 6.55 -32.27
CA LEU A 10 35.88 5.41 -31.47
C LEU A 10 34.74 4.38 -31.53
N CYS A 11 35.00 3.31 -32.27
CA CYS A 11 34.18 2.11 -32.35
C CYS A 11 34.32 1.40 -30.99
N LEU A 12 33.36 1.59 -30.09
CA LEU A 12 33.21 0.71 -28.94
C LEU A 12 32.53 -0.57 -29.44
N LEU A 13 33.31 -1.66 -29.46
CA LEU A 13 32.74 -2.99 -29.34
C LEU A 13 32.05 -3.07 -27.98
N SER A 14 30.73 -2.91 -27.94
CA SER A 14 29.94 -3.53 -26.89
C SER A 14 29.99 -5.04 -27.13
N LEU A 15 30.88 -5.72 -26.40
CA LEU A 15 30.60 -7.08 -26.00
C LEU A 15 29.33 -6.99 -25.15
N ALA A 16 28.17 -7.06 -25.81
CA ALA A 16 26.99 -7.55 -25.15
C ALA A 16 27.33 -8.99 -24.76
N SER A 17 27.79 -9.18 -23.52
CA SER A 17 27.41 -10.38 -22.81
C SER A 17 25.89 -10.36 -22.82
N ALA A 18 25.30 -11.07 -23.79
CA ALA A 18 23.95 -11.54 -23.62
C ALA A 18 23.97 -12.25 -22.27
N ASN A 19 23.33 -11.66 -21.26
CA ASN A 19 22.86 -12.45 -20.14
C ASN A 19 21.92 -13.46 -20.78
N ILE A 20 22.43 -14.66 -21.00
CA ILE A 20 21.62 -15.84 -21.20
C ILE A 20 20.95 -16.00 -19.84
N TYR A 21 19.80 -15.35 -19.64
CA TYR A 21 18.85 -15.86 -18.66
C TYR A 21 18.54 -17.27 -19.16
N ALA A 22 19.07 -18.27 -18.48
CA ALA A 22 18.67 -19.64 -18.70
C ALA A 22 17.26 -19.80 -18.11
N SER A 23 16.26 -19.20 -18.76
CA SER A 23 14.90 -19.73 -18.74
C SER A 23 14.93 -20.93 -19.68
N SER A 24 15.49 -22.04 -19.19
CA SER A 24 15.30 -23.32 -19.84
C SER A 24 14.22 -24.03 -19.04
N VAL A 25 13.03 -24.12 -19.63
CA VAL A 25 12.02 -25.12 -19.27
C VAL A 25 12.74 -26.40 -18.85
N ILE A 26 12.47 -26.90 -17.64
CA ILE A 26 13.11 -28.13 -17.17
C ILE A 26 12.53 -29.30 -17.95
N ASP A 27 13.44 -30.09 -18.51
CA ASP A 27 13.16 -31.37 -19.14
C ASP A 27 13.05 -32.45 -18.06
N LEU A 28 11.91 -33.15 -18.00
CA LEU A 28 11.66 -34.20 -17.01
C LEU A 28 11.75 -35.59 -17.65
N ASP A 29 12.63 -36.46 -17.12
CA ASP A 29 12.86 -37.83 -17.60
C ASP A 29 12.51 -38.87 -16.52
N PHE A 30 11.47 -39.68 -16.77
CA PHE A 30 11.05 -40.73 -15.83
C PHE A 30 11.71 -42.09 -16.07
N SER A 31 12.86 -42.15 -16.76
CA SER A 31 13.56 -43.41 -17.04
C SER A 31 14.09 -44.15 -15.80
N ASN A 32 14.35 -43.44 -14.70
CA ASN A 32 15.06 -43.95 -13.52
C ASN A 32 14.12 -44.38 -12.38
N HIS A 33 13.20 -45.30 -12.68
CA HIS A 33 12.28 -45.89 -11.71
C HIS A 33 13.00 -46.78 -10.68
N LEU A 34 12.72 -46.58 -9.40
CA LEU A 34 13.36 -47.29 -8.28
C LEU A 34 12.81 -48.70 -8.06
N GLU A 35 11.50 -48.89 -8.19
CA GLU A 35 10.87 -50.18 -7.96
C GLU A 35 11.11 -51.16 -9.12
N ALA A 36 11.27 -52.44 -8.76
CA ALA A 36 11.36 -53.49 -9.76
C ALA A 36 10.00 -53.72 -10.44
N THR A 37 9.99 -53.64 -11.77
CA THR A 37 8.83 -54.07 -12.58
C THR A 37 8.49 -55.54 -12.28
N ASN A 38 7.21 -55.86 -12.20
CA ASN A 38 6.72 -57.15 -11.68
C ASN A 38 5.89 -57.95 -12.70
N SER A 39 5.67 -57.41 -13.89
CA SER A 39 5.02 -58.08 -15.02
C SER A 39 5.55 -57.52 -16.35
N SER A 40 5.05 -58.03 -17.48
CA SER A 40 5.33 -57.48 -18.80
C SER A 40 4.14 -57.65 -19.75
N VAL A 41 3.87 -56.61 -20.53
CA VAL A 41 2.82 -56.56 -21.55
C VAL A 41 3.48 -56.47 -22.92
N SER A 42 2.96 -57.23 -23.90
CA SER A 42 3.64 -57.40 -25.20
C SER A 42 3.84 -56.11 -25.99
N TRP A 43 2.97 -55.11 -25.77
CA TRP A 43 3.01 -53.82 -26.46
C TRP A 43 3.53 -52.67 -25.59
N ALA A 44 3.47 -52.79 -24.26
CA ALA A 44 3.94 -51.75 -23.32
C ALA A 44 5.27 -52.06 -22.62
N GLY A 45 5.82 -53.27 -22.79
CA GLY A 45 7.10 -53.65 -22.19
C GLY A 45 6.98 -54.06 -20.71
N PRO A 46 8.02 -53.82 -19.89
CA PRO A 46 8.00 -54.08 -18.44
C PRO A 46 6.98 -53.17 -17.74
N VAL A 47 6.18 -53.74 -16.83
CA VAL A 47 5.14 -52.98 -16.11
C VAL A 47 5.22 -53.18 -14.60
N PHE A 48 4.69 -52.21 -13.87
CA PHE A 48 4.59 -52.18 -12.42
C PHE A 48 3.13 -52.03 -11.99
N THR A 49 2.67 -52.89 -11.08
CA THR A 49 1.25 -52.91 -10.63
C THR A 49 1.03 -52.22 -9.28
N GLY A 50 2.07 -51.66 -8.66
CA GLY A 50 1.92 -50.90 -7.43
C GLY A 50 1.37 -49.50 -7.72
N PRO A 51 0.69 -48.86 -6.75
CA PRO A 51 0.10 -47.54 -6.96
C PRO A 51 1.13 -46.41 -6.89
N ASP A 52 2.30 -46.63 -6.28
CA ASP A 52 3.32 -45.62 -6.04
C ASP A 52 4.60 -45.96 -6.80
N MET A 53 5.04 -45.06 -7.67
CA MET A 53 6.31 -45.14 -8.39
C MET A 53 7.25 -44.05 -7.91
N HIS A 54 8.52 -44.40 -7.69
CA HIS A 54 9.53 -43.43 -7.28
C HIS A 54 10.63 -43.33 -8.32
N PHE A 55 11.04 -42.11 -8.65
CA PHE A 55 12.03 -41.80 -9.67
C PHE A 55 13.12 -40.91 -9.10
N VAL A 56 14.37 -41.20 -9.46
CA VAL A 56 15.51 -40.38 -9.07
C VAL A 56 16.13 -39.67 -10.27
N GLY A 57 16.53 -38.41 -10.08
CA GLY A 57 17.14 -37.62 -11.14
C GLY A 57 16.24 -37.43 -12.35
N VAL A 58 14.98 -37.08 -12.11
CA VAL A 58 14.02 -36.73 -13.18
C VAL A 58 14.38 -35.42 -13.87
N GLY A 59 15.15 -34.54 -13.23
CA GLY A 59 15.57 -33.28 -13.84
C GLY A 59 16.71 -32.62 -13.08
N THR A 60 17.21 -31.52 -13.63
CA THR A 60 18.24 -30.70 -12.96
C THR A 60 17.97 -29.21 -13.16
N HIS A 61 18.13 -28.42 -12.09
CA HIS A 61 18.01 -26.97 -12.13
C HIS A 61 18.89 -26.32 -11.06
N ASP A 62 19.60 -25.25 -11.42
CA ASP A 62 20.49 -24.50 -10.53
C ASP A 62 21.46 -25.37 -9.70
N GLY A 63 21.99 -26.41 -10.32
CA GLY A 63 22.93 -27.35 -9.69
C GLY A 63 22.29 -28.35 -8.74
N LYS A 64 20.96 -28.36 -8.63
CA LYS A 64 20.18 -29.38 -7.90
C LYS A 64 19.70 -30.48 -8.83
N THR A 65 19.58 -31.67 -8.27
CA THR A 65 18.91 -32.81 -8.90
C THR A 65 17.48 -32.87 -8.37
N ILE A 66 16.53 -33.25 -9.22
CA ILE A 66 15.11 -33.36 -8.87
C ILE A 66 14.73 -34.83 -8.87
N ASP A 67 14.07 -35.29 -7.82
CA ASP A 67 13.46 -36.62 -7.72
C ASP A 67 11.94 -36.48 -7.79
N ALA A 68 11.22 -37.53 -8.19
CA ALA A 68 9.77 -37.51 -8.26
C ALA A 68 9.12 -38.74 -7.63
N LYS A 69 7.97 -38.52 -6.99
CA LYS A 69 7.04 -39.57 -6.57
C LYS A 69 5.76 -39.42 -7.38
N VAL A 70 5.29 -40.54 -7.94
CA VAL A 70 4.08 -40.59 -8.77
C VAL A 70 3.12 -41.59 -8.13
N THR A 71 2.00 -41.10 -7.60
CA THR A 71 0.98 -41.92 -6.95
C THR A 71 -0.28 -41.99 -7.81
N SER A 72 -0.84 -43.20 -7.96
CA SER A 72 -2.08 -43.45 -8.68
C SER A 72 -3.22 -43.92 -7.77
N SER A 73 -4.43 -43.43 -8.04
CA SER A 73 -5.62 -43.83 -7.30
C SER A 73 -6.87 -43.85 -8.18
N VAL A 74 -7.69 -44.90 -8.09
CA VAL A 74 -8.94 -45.01 -8.86
C VAL A 74 -10.09 -44.32 -8.15
N PHE A 75 -11.01 -43.77 -8.94
CA PHE A 75 -12.31 -43.31 -8.46
C PHE A 75 -13.44 -43.87 -9.35
N GLY A 76 -14.64 -43.95 -8.77
CA GLY A 76 -15.78 -44.64 -9.40
C GLY A 76 -15.58 -46.16 -9.49
N ASP A 77 -16.34 -46.82 -10.37
CA ASP A 77 -16.27 -48.27 -10.57
C ASP A 77 -15.22 -48.63 -11.64
N ALA A 78 -13.95 -48.41 -11.28
CA ALA A 78 -12.78 -48.72 -12.09
C ALA A 78 -11.77 -49.61 -11.34
N THR A 79 -10.97 -50.32 -12.12
CA THR A 79 -9.86 -51.15 -11.63
C THR A 79 -8.56 -50.67 -12.28
N PHE A 80 -7.60 -50.25 -11.46
CA PHE A 80 -6.23 -49.99 -11.92
C PHE A 80 -5.53 -51.32 -12.22
N LEU A 81 -4.79 -51.38 -13.33
CA LEU A 81 -4.11 -52.61 -13.75
C LEU A 81 -2.60 -52.50 -13.60
N TRP A 82 -1.97 -51.50 -14.24
CA TRP A 82 -0.52 -51.32 -14.22
C TRP A 82 -0.06 -49.98 -14.80
N HIS A 83 1.18 -49.61 -14.46
CA HIS A 83 1.99 -48.54 -15.07
C HIS A 83 3.12 -49.14 -15.89
N ALA A 84 3.55 -48.46 -16.94
CA ALA A 84 4.77 -48.71 -17.70
C ALA A 84 5.72 -47.51 -17.46
N PRO A 85 6.65 -47.59 -16.47
CA PRO A 85 7.43 -46.44 -15.99
C PRO A 85 8.44 -45.85 -16.98
N ASN A 86 8.74 -46.59 -18.06
CA ASN A 86 9.59 -46.15 -19.16
C ASN A 86 8.99 -46.73 -20.45
N TYR A 87 7.75 -46.30 -20.70
CA TYR A 87 6.96 -46.76 -21.82
C TYR A 87 7.65 -46.39 -23.14
N ASN A 88 7.69 -47.33 -24.07
CA ASN A 88 8.12 -47.10 -25.45
C ASN A 88 7.40 -48.09 -26.36
N GLN A 89 6.82 -47.64 -27.48
CA GLN A 89 6.41 -48.60 -28.51
C GLN A 89 7.65 -49.16 -29.20
N LEU A 90 7.63 -50.48 -29.45
CA LEU A 90 8.72 -51.28 -30.03
C LEU A 90 9.19 -50.83 -31.44
N SER A 91 8.62 -49.76 -32.01
CA SER A 91 8.95 -49.19 -33.33
C SER A 91 9.78 -47.90 -33.27
N GLY A 92 10.73 -47.78 -32.34
CA GLY A 92 12.04 -47.14 -32.60
C GLY A 92 12.12 -45.67 -33.00
N SER A 93 11.12 -44.83 -32.71
CA SER A 93 11.22 -43.37 -32.95
C SER A 93 10.44 -42.51 -31.96
N GLN A 94 10.14 -43.03 -30.77
CA GLN A 94 9.50 -42.27 -29.69
C GLN A 94 10.53 -41.91 -28.61
N PRO A 95 10.29 -40.83 -27.82
CA PRO A 95 11.14 -40.47 -26.69
C PRO A 95 11.22 -41.60 -25.67
N LEU A 96 12.27 -41.57 -24.84
CA LEU A 96 12.40 -42.44 -23.67
C LEU A 96 12.04 -41.61 -22.44
N GLY A 97 11.55 -42.25 -21.38
CA GLY A 97 11.18 -41.55 -20.14
C GLY A 97 9.68 -41.30 -19.97
N ASP A 98 8.84 -41.88 -20.83
CA ASP A 98 7.38 -41.82 -20.71
C ASP A 98 6.87 -42.72 -19.58
N ILE A 99 5.74 -42.31 -18.99
CA ILE A 99 4.95 -43.18 -18.12
C ILE A 99 3.61 -43.47 -18.81
N GLY A 100 3.44 -44.71 -19.22
CA GLY A 100 2.16 -45.24 -19.71
C GLY A 100 1.36 -45.91 -18.59
N PHE A 101 0.05 -46.02 -18.74
CA PHE A 101 -0.76 -46.76 -17.77
C PHE A 101 -2.07 -47.31 -18.31
N LEU A 102 -2.55 -48.36 -17.65
CA LEU A 102 -3.81 -49.00 -17.99
C LEU A 102 -4.72 -49.12 -16.77
N TYR A 103 -5.96 -48.69 -16.94
CA TYR A 103 -7.07 -49.00 -16.03
C TYR A 103 -8.28 -49.48 -16.83
N GLN A 104 -9.33 -49.93 -16.17
CA GLN A 104 -10.55 -50.38 -16.85
C GLN A 104 -11.79 -50.02 -16.05
N THR A 105 -12.89 -49.72 -16.73
CA THR A 105 -14.20 -49.57 -16.09
C THR A 105 -14.89 -50.92 -15.96
N ASN A 106 -15.59 -51.12 -14.84
CA ASN A 106 -16.30 -52.38 -14.56
C ASN A 106 -17.81 -52.27 -14.83
N SER A 107 -18.35 -51.05 -14.91
CA SER A 107 -19.77 -50.79 -15.17
C SER A 107 -20.00 -49.44 -15.86
N PRO A 108 -21.22 -49.18 -16.37
CA PRO A 108 -21.56 -47.88 -16.96
C PRO A 108 -21.56 -46.75 -15.92
N GLY A 109 -21.11 -45.57 -16.33
CA GLY A 109 -21.07 -44.37 -15.49
C GLY A 109 -19.69 -43.71 -15.49
N ASN A 110 -19.51 -42.80 -14.53
CA ASN A 110 -18.28 -42.04 -14.36
C ASN A 110 -17.30 -42.84 -13.49
N ALA A 111 -16.07 -42.94 -13.96
CA ALA A 111 -14.95 -43.50 -13.22
C ALA A 111 -13.64 -42.89 -13.74
N GLY A 112 -12.51 -43.32 -13.20
CA GLY A 112 -11.23 -42.83 -13.69
C GLY A 112 -10.05 -43.15 -12.79
N LEU A 113 -8.95 -42.45 -13.05
CA LEU A 113 -7.67 -42.62 -12.40
C LEU A 113 -7.04 -41.24 -12.15
N THR A 114 -6.62 -40.98 -10.92
CA THR A 114 -5.89 -39.75 -10.55
C THR A 114 -4.42 -40.07 -10.43
N TYR A 115 -3.57 -39.27 -11.08
CA TYR A 115 -2.11 -39.24 -10.90
C TYR A 115 -1.71 -37.99 -10.15
N VAL A 116 -0.90 -38.17 -9.11
CA VAL A 116 -0.27 -37.07 -8.38
C VAL A 116 1.24 -37.20 -8.54
N PHE A 117 1.87 -36.18 -9.11
CA PHE A 117 3.32 -36.03 -9.24
C PHE A 117 3.78 -35.10 -8.14
N GLU A 118 4.72 -35.55 -7.32
CA GLU A 118 5.35 -34.75 -6.27
C GLU A 118 6.85 -34.67 -6.57
N PHE A 119 7.41 -33.45 -6.61
CA PHE A 119 8.82 -33.19 -6.92
C PHE A 119 9.61 -32.87 -5.66
N PHE A 120 10.82 -33.41 -5.56
CA PHE A 120 11.68 -33.32 -4.37
C PHE A 120 13.12 -32.97 -4.72
N ASP A 121 13.82 -32.34 -3.77
CA ASP A 121 15.24 -32.08 -3.88
C ASP A 121 15.99 -33.41 -3.76
N GLY A 122 16.55 -33.86 -4.88
CA GLY A 122 17.33 -35.10 -5.00
C GLY A 122 18.84 -34.87 -4.87
N THR A 123 19.28 -33.70 -4.38
CA THR A 123 20.71 -33.36 -4.35
C THR A 123 21.45 -34.13 -3.26
N ASP A 124 22.60 -34.70 -3.61
CA ASP A 124 23.50 -35.41 -2.70
C ASP A 124 22.79 -36.47 -1.81
N GLY A 125 22.73 -36.24 -0.50
CA GLY A 125 22.17 -37.15 0.47
C GLY A 125 20.63 -37.17 0.52
N LEU A 126 19.97 -36.29 -0.24
CA LEU A 126 18.51 -36.23 -0.31
C LEU A 126 17.94 -37.15 -1.40
N SER A 127 18.77 -37.61 -2.35
CA SER A 127 18.31 -38.49 -3.43
C SER A 127 17.65 -39.77 -2.90
N GLY A 128 16.47 -40.09 -3.42
CA GLY A 128 15.66 -41.25 -3.04
C GLY A 128 15.00 -41.16 -1.67
N THR A 129 15.09 -40.00 -0.98
CA THR A 129 14.45 -39.81 0.33
C THR A 129 13.03 -39.24 0.24
N PHE A 130 12.71 -38.53 -0.85
CA PHE A 130 11.41 -37.89 -1.10
C PHE A 130 10.91 -37.06 0.10
N SER A 131 11.83 -36.30 0.71
CA SER A 131 11.59 -35.68 2.02
C SER A 131 11.50 -34.16 1.98
N VAL A 132 12.09 -33.52 0.98
CA VAL A 132 12.13 -32.06 0.83
C VAL A 132 11.49 -31.70 -0.51
N PRO A 133 10.26 -31.16 -0.54
CA PRO A 133 9.63 -30.73 -1.78
C PRO A 133 10.51 -29.74 -2.55
N TYR A 134 10.50 -29.84 -3.87
CA TYR A 134 11.24 -28.96 -4.76
C TYR A 134 10.30 -28.26 -5.72
N ILE A 135 10.24 -26.93 -5.62
CA ILE A 135 9.44 -26.09 -6.50
C ILE A 135 10.17 -25.93 -7.82
N ILE A 136 9.58 -26.45 -8.90
CA ILE A 136 10.11 -26.30 -10.24
C ILE A 136 9.63 -24.96 -10.81
N PRO A 137 10.54 -24.07 -11.27
CA PRO A 137 10.14 -22.76 -11.79
C PRO A 137 9.35 -22.85 -13.10
N GLU A 138 9.73 -23.74 -14.02
CA GLU A 138 8.97 -23.99 -15.26
C GLU A 138 9.31 -25.37 -15.82
N PHE A 139 8.29 -26.14 -16.21
CA PHE A 139 8.42 -27.41 -16.91
C PHE A 139 7.18 -27.68 -17.77
N GLU A 140 7.32 -28.63 -18.68
CA GLU A 140 6.25 -29.02 -19.59
C GLU A 140 5.89 -30.49 -19.39
N PHE A 141 4.60 -30.79 -19.51
CA PHE A 141 4.10 -32.15 -19.61
C PHE A 141 3.36 -32.30 -20.93
N ILE A 142 3.33 -33.51 -21.43
CA ILE A 142 2.45 -33.87 -22.53
C ILE A 142 1.68 -35.13 -22.19
N GLY A 143 0.36 -35.04 -22.28
CA GLY A 143 -0.52 -36.20 -22.22
C GLY A 143 -0.82 -36.70 -23.63
N TYR A 144 -0.82 -38.02 -23.80
CA TYR A 144 -1.08 -38.73 -25.05
C TYR A 144 -2.13 -39.82 -24.86
N ASP A 145 -2.75 -40.21 -25.98
CA ASP A 145 -3.78 -41.24 -26.03
C ASP A 145 -4.95 -40.88 -25.11
N ILE A 146 -5.42 -39.64 -25.27
CA ILE A 146 -6.60 -39.08 -24.59
C ILE A 146 -7.64 -38.84 -25.66
N ASP A 147 -8.11 -39.92 -26.26
CA ASP A 147 -8.78 -39.87 -27.54
C ASP A 147 -10.27 -40.22 -27.45
N GLY A 148 -10.62 -41.13 -26.54
CA GLY A 148 -11.95 -41.63 -26.28
C GLY A 148 -12.58 -42.38 -27.46
N GLU A 149 -13.65 -43.12 -27.17
CA GLU A 149 -14.44 -43.81 -28.18
C GLU A 149 -15.93 -43.45 -28.07
N PRO A 150 -16.75 -43.77 -29.10
CA PRO A 150 -18.17 -43.43 -29.09
C PRO A 150 -19.00 -43.95 -27.89
N VAL A 151 -18.48 -44.94 -27.16
CA VAL A 151 -19.16 -45.57 -26.02
C VAL A 151 -18.43 -45.36 -24.68
N GLN A 152 -17.27 -44.68 -24.67
CA GLN A 152 -16.44 -44.43 -23.51
C GLN A 152 -15.62 -43.15 -23.75
N SER A 153 -15.86 -42.08 -22.97
CA SER A 153 -15.02 -40.89 -23.08
C SER A 153 -13.66 -41.11 -22.42
N GLU A 154 -12.66 -40.37 -22.89
CA GLU A 154 -11.38 -40.20 -22.23
C GLU A 154 -11.10 -38.71 -22.13
N GLN A 155 -10.78 -38.28 -20.92
CA GLN A 155 -10.62 -36.88 -20.59
C GLN A 155 -9.52 -36.76 -19.55
N VAL A 156 -8.84 -35.63 -19.52
CA VAL A 156 -7.90 -35.29 -18.44
C VAL A 156 -8.24 -33.92 -17.89
N ARG A 157 -8.32 -33.81 -16.56
CA ARG A 157 -8.47 -32.55 -15.86
C ARG A 157 -7.14 -32.17 -15.21
N VAL A 158 -6.82 -30.88 -15.30
CA VAL A 158 -5.70 -30.24 -14.60
C VAL A 158 -6.24 -29.10 -13.72
N PHE A 159 -5.49 -28.75 -12.68
CA PHE A 159 -5.90 -27.78 -11.67
C PHE A 159 -5.01 -26.54 -11.72
N LYS A 160 -5.63 -25.35 -11.76
CA LYS A 160 -4.90 -24.08 -11.83
C LYS A 160 -4.07 -23.81 -10.57
N SER A 161 -4.58 -24.25 -9.42
CA SER A 161 -3.91 -24.17 -8.12
C SER A 161 -2.52 -24.81 -8.10
N GLU A 162 -2.26 -25.79 -8.96
CA GLU A 162 -1.02 -26.57 -8.98
C GLU A 162 0.00 -26.03 -10.00
N GLY A 163 -0.02 -24.72 -10.26
CA GLY A 163 0.94 -24.04 -11.13
C GLY A 163 0.65 -24.19 -12.61
N PHE A 164 -0.55 -24.62 -13.01
CA PHE A 164 -0.93 -24.77 -14.41
C PHE A 164 -1.03 -23.40 -15.09
N TYR A 165 -0.12 -23.14 -16.02
CA TYR A 165 0.08 -21.81 -16.62
C TYR A 165 -0.51 -21.69 -18.02
N SER A 166 -0.28 -22.70 -18.87
CA SER A 166 -0.78 -22.69 -20.25
C SER A 166 -0.93 -24.09 -20.82
N TYR A 167 -1.63 -24.20 -21.93
CA TYR A 167 -1.70 -25.44 -22.70
C TYR A 167 -1.61 -25.21 -24.20
N GLN A 168 -1.29 -26.27 -24.93
CA GLN A 168 -1.42 -26.34 -26.39
C GLN A 168 -2.17 -27.62 -26.77
N LEU A 169 -3.13 -27.48 -27.67
CA LEU A 169 -3.82 -28.61 -28.30
C LEU A 169 -3.18 -28.88 -29.67
N GLY A 170 -3.37 -30.08 -30.21
CA GLY A 170 -3.00 -30.36 -31.59
C GLY A 170 -3.69 -29.42 -32.58
N SER A 171 -3.04 -29.20 -33.73
CA SER A 171 -3.56 -28.36 -34.83
C SER A 171 -4.58 -29.06 -35.75
N GLY A 172 -4.93 -30.32 -35.45
CA GLY A 172 -5.87 -31.13 -36.22
C GLY A 172 -7.33 -30.72 -36.01
N ALA A 173 -8.17 -30.95 -37.03
CA ALA A 173 -9.61 -30.72 -36.92
C ALA A 173 -10.33 -31.66 -35.93
N ALA A 174 -9.65 -32.71 -35.49
CA ALA A 174 -10.11 -33.69 -34.51
C ALA A 174 -9.24 -33.68 -33.26
N SER A 175 -8.63 -32.54 -32.90
CA SER A 175 -7.89 -32.41 -31.65
C SER A 175 -8.80 -32.46 -30.43
N LEU A 176 -8.21 -32.71 -29.25
CA LEU A 176 -8.87 -32.51 -27.96
C LEU A 176 -9.54 -31.14 -27.89
N THR A 177 -10.62 -31.06 -27.11
CA THR A 177 -11.25 -29.78 -26.75
C THR A 177 -10.94 -29.43 -25.30
N ALA A 178 -10.74 -28.16 -25.00
CA ALA A 178 -10.52 -27.67 -23.64
C ALA A 178 -11.77 -26.94 -23.14
N GLN A 179 -12.19 -27.23 -21.91
CA GLN A 179 -13.31 -26.57 -21.25
C GLN A 179 -12.91 -26.20 -19.83
N GLU A 180 -12.93 -24.91 -19.52
CA GLU A 180 -12.75 -24.40 -18.17
C GLU A 180 -13.93 -24.76 -17.27
N SER A 181 -13.67 -25.09 -16.01
CA SER A 181 -14.73 -25.37 -15.04
C SER A 181 -15.50 -24.09 -14.68
N PRO A 182 -16.79 -24.19 -14.32
CA PRO A 182 -17.59 -23.00 -13.99
C PRO A 182 -17.06 -22.14 -12.84
N ASP A 183 -16.24 -22.71 -11.95
CA ASP A 183 -15.60 -22.04 -10.81
C ASP A 183 -14.23 -21.42 -11.16
N GLY A 184 -13.72 -21.66 -12.38
CA GLY A 184 -12.42 -21.19 -12.84
C GLY A 184 -11.22 -21.99 -12.33
N GLN A 185 -11.42 -23.03 -11.53
CA GLN A 185 -10.34 -23.72 -10.80
C GLN A 185 -9.61 -24.80 -11.61
N SER A 186 -10.20 -25.28 -12.72
CA SER A 186 -9.66 -26.40 -13.49
C SER A 186 -9.96 -26.28 -14.99
N VAL A 187 -9.19 -27.00 -15.79
CA VAL A 187 -9.45 -27.15 -17.23
C VAL A 187 -9.61 -28.64 -17.54
N LEU A 188 -10.71 -29.00 -18.18
CA LEU A 188 -11.01 -30.35 -18.65
C LEU A 188 -10.70 -30.46 -20.15
N PHE A 189 -9.81 -31.37 -20.49
CA PHE A 189 -9.47 -31.71 -21.87
C PHE A 189 -10.20 -32.98 -22.28
N THR A 190 -10.98 -32.92 -23.35
CA THR A 190 -11.87 -34.00 -23.79
C THR A 190 -11.43 -34.56 -25.14
N GLY A 191 -11.26 -35.88 -25.18
CA GLY A 191 -10.94 -36.62 -26.39
C GLY A 191 -12.02 -36.52 -27.48
N PRO A 192 -11.63 -36.51 -28.76
CA PRO A 192 -12.52 -36.38 -29.93
C PRO A 192 -13.40 -37.61 -30.24
N GLY A 193 -13.26 -38.73 -29.52
CA GLY A 193 -14.00 -39.97 -29.75
C GLY A 193 -13.45 -40.82 -30.90
N THR A 194 -12.18 -40.66 -31.26
CA THR A 194 -11.52 -41.36 -32.38
C THR A 194 -10.14 -41.82 -31.95
N ASN A 195 -9.81 -43.10 -32.20
CA ASN A 195 -8.53 -43.63 -31.78
C ASN A 195 -7.33 -43.02 -32.56
N PHE A 196 -6.33 -42.50 -31.85
CA PHE A 196 -5.14 -41.87 -32.39
C PHE A 196 -3.86 -42.64 -32.00
N SER A 197 -2.82 -42.45 -32.82
CA SER A 197 -1.47 -42.89 -32.44
C SER A 197 -0.91 -41.92 -31.41
N GLU A 198 -0.05 -42.39 -30.50
CA GLU A 198 0.72 -41.55 -29.56
C GLU A 198 1.59 -40.49 -30.25
N THR A 199 1.86 -40.65 -31.54
CA THR A 199 2.60 -39.67 -32.35
C THR A 199 1.69 -38.61 -32.99
N ASP A 200 0.38 -38.69 -32.81
CA ASP A 200 -0.60 -37.76 -33.38
C ASP A 200 -1.02 -36.74 -32.32
N THR A 201 -0.70 -35.47 -32.58
CA THR A 201 -1.02 -34.36 -31.68
C THR A 201 -2.53 -34.16 -31.49
N SER A 202 -3.37 -34.76 -32.33
CA SER A 202 -4.83 -34.71 -32.19
C SER A 202 -5.33 -35.47 -30.96
N GLY A 203 -4.61 -36.51 -30.52
CA GLY A 203 -4.87 -37.26 -29.28
C GLY A 203 -4.02 -36.80 -28.10
N ALA A 204 -3.39 -35.62 -28.20
CA ALA A 204 -2.44 -35.13 -27.23
C ALA A 204 -2.72 -33.69 -26.77
N VAL A 205 -2.19 -33.33 -25.60
CA VAL A 205 -2.21 -31.97 -25.05
C VAL A 205 -0.90 -31.68 -24.33
N LYS A 206 -0.31 -30.53 -24.63
CA LYS A 206 0.83 -29.98 -23.90
C LYS A 206 0.34 -29.13 -22.75
N PHE A 207 0.90 -29.31 -21.57
CA PHE A 207 0.71 -28.48 -20.40
C PHE A 207 2.03 -27.78 -20.07
N THR A 208 1.95 -26.52 -19.67
CA THR A 208 3.07 -25.79 -19.07
C THR A 208 2.72 -25.52 -17.62
N TYR A 209 3.62 -25.89 -16.72
CA TYR A 209 3.51 -25.64 -15.30
C TYR A 209 4.63 -24.71 -14.83
N LYS A 210 4.33 -23.87 -13.85
CA LYS A 210 5.27 -22.94 -13.24
C LYS A 210 5.17 -22.96 -11.73
N ASN A 211 6.31 -22.73 -11.08
CA ASN A 211 6.43 -22.54 -9.63
C ASN A 211 5.66 -23.57 -8.79
N THR A 212 5.72 -24.84 -9.17
CA THR A 212 5.02 -25.90 -8.44
C THR A 212 5.94 -27.06 -8.08
N SER A 213 5.68 -27.69 -6.94
CA SER A 213 6.28 -28.97 -6.55
C SER A 213 5.30 -30.14 -6.68
N ILE A 214 4.08 -29.89 -7.16
CA ILE A 214 3.03 -30.90 -7.27
C ILE A 214 2.16 -30.68 -8.50
N VAL A 215 1.77 -31.76 -9.18
CA VAL A 215 0.81 -31.73 -10.28
C VAL A 215 -0.14 -32.89 -10.15
N THR A 216 -1.42 -32.64 -10.31
CA THR A 216 -2.48 -33.65 -10.38
C THR A 216 -3.04 -33.71 -11.78
N LEU A 217 -2.95 -34.88 -12.40
CA LEU A 217 -3.64 -35.22 -13.65
C LEU A 217 -4.78 -36.18 -13.32
N GLN A 218 -6.02 -35.70 -13.43
CA GLN A 218 -7.19 -36.54 -13.19
C GLN A 218 -7.77 -37.04 -14.52
N PHE A 219 -7.57 -38.31 -14.82
CA PHE A 219 -8.12 -38.96 -15.99
C PHE A 219 -9.57 -39.38 -15.71
N GLU A 220 -10.51 -38.81 -16.45
CA GLU A 220 -11.95 -39.01 -16.29
C GLU A 220 -12.50 -39.79 -17.49
N THR A 221 -13.40 -40.74 -17.20
CA THR A 221 -14.13 -41.47 -18.23
C THR A 221 -15.61 -41.56 -17.89
N VAL A 222 -16.44 -41.48 -18.93
CA VAL A 222 -17.87 -41.76 -18.89
C VAL A 222 -18.15 -42.92 -19.84
N THR A 223 -18.39 -44.12 -19.28
CA THR A 223 -18.67 -45.32 -20.08
C THR A 223 -20.17 -45.57 -20.18
N THR A 224 -20.67 -45.80 -21.39
CA THR A 224 -22.10 -46.05 -21.64
C THR A 224 -22.48 -47.52 -21.42
N SER A 225 -23.77 -47.81 -21.25
CA SER A 225 -24.27 -49.19 -21.15
C SER A 225 -24.16 -49.99 -22.45
N ALA A 226 -23.74 -49.36 -23.55
CA ALA A 226 -23.51 -50.01 -24.84
C ALA A 226 -22.10 -50.63 -24.94
N SER A 227 -21.19 -50.36 -24.00
CA SER A 227 -19.85 -50.93 -23.99
C SER A 227 -19.83 -52.38 -23.46
N GLY A 228 -18.76 -53.12 -23.81
CA GLY A 228 -18.43 -54.41 -23.21
C GLY A 228 -17.57 -54.21 -21.95
N PHE A 229 -17.87 -54.95 -20.88
CA PHE A 229 -17.15 -54.83 -19.61
C PHE A 229 -16.33 -56.10 -19.27
N PRO A 230 -15.16 -55.95 -18.62
CA PRO A 230 -14.48 -54.69 -18.32
C PRO A 230 -13.96 -53.99 -19.58
N ASN A 231 -13.97 -52.65 -19.60
CA ASN A 231 -13.54 -51.85 -20.75
C ASN A 231 -12.22 -51.13 -20.42
N PRO A 232 -11.09 -51.45 -21.08
CA PRO A 232 -9.78 -50.89 -20.77
C PRO A 232 -9.56 -49.50 -21.38
N ILE A 233 -8.84 -48.64 -20.65
CA ILE A 233 -8.39 -47.31 -21.07
C ILE A 233 -6.87 -47.26 -20.87
N PHE A 234 -6.16 -46.83 -21.91
CA PHE A 234 -4.73 -46.53 -21.85
C PHE A 234 -4.53 -45.03 -22.07
N SER A 235 -3.60 -44.43 -21.33
CA SER A 235 -3.04 -43.13 -21.66
C SER A 235 -1.57 -43.09 -21.22
N ALA A 236 -0.81 -42.13 -21.73
CA ALA A 236 0.58 -41.94 -21.36
C ALA A 236 0.91 -40.46 -21.17
N PHE A 237 2.00 -40.19 -20.45
CA PHE A 237 2.53 -38.86 -20.30
C PHE A 237 4.06 -38.84 -20.33
N ASP A 238 4.60 -37.75 -20.87
CA ASP A 238 6.03 -37.50 -21.00
C ASP A 238 6.35 -36.08 -20.48
N GLY A 239 7.51 -35.94 -19.87
CA GLY A 239 8.06 -34.70 -19.34
C GLY A 239 9.21 -34.14 -20.19
N ASN A 240 9.67 -34.88 -21.19
CA ASN A 240 10.53 -34.39 -22.25
C ASN A 240 9.76 -34.32 -23.58
N TRP A 241 10.29 -33.57 -24.56
CA TRP A 241 9.49 -33.25 -25.75
C TRP A 241 10.25 -33.35 -27.06
N ASP A 242 9.64 -34.01 -28.06
CA ASP A 242 10.10 -34.00 -29.45
C ASP A 242 8.97 -34.03 -30.53
N LEU A 243 7.73 -33.65 -30.20
CA LEU A 243 6.60 -33.68 -31.16
C LEU A 243 6.28 -32.33 -31.82
N ALA A 244 6.06 -32.33 -33.13
CA ALA A 244 5.61 -31.15 -33.88
C ALA A 244 4.10 -31.20 -34.12
N GLY A 245 3.43 -30.05 -34.24
CA GLY A 245 2.01 -29.97 -34.66
C GLY A 245 1.04 -29.36 -33.66
N PHE A 246 1.54 -28.70 -32.62
CA PHE A 246 0.74 -27.93 -31.66
C PHE A 246 0.49 -26.50 -32.16
N ASP A 247 -0.69 -25.97 -31.85
CA ASP A 247 -1.02 -24.57 -32.12
C ASP A 247 -0.39 -23.63 -31.08
N THR A 248 -0.49 -22.32 -31.30
CA THR A 248 0.04 -21.30 -30.36
C THR A 248 -0.47 -21.55 -28.93
N PRO A 249 0.39 -21.40 -27.90
CA PRO A 249 -0.01 -21.59 -26.51
C PRO A 249 -1.25 -20.76 -26.17
N THR A 250 -2.26 -21.46 -25.67
CA THR A 250 -3.43 -20.83 -25.06
C THR A 250 -3.14 -20.75 -23.56
N THR A 251 -3.01 -19.53 -23.05
CA THR A 251 -2.90 -19.28 -21.61
C THR A 251 -4.24 -19.60 -20.96
N SER A 252 -4.24 -20.32 -19.84
CA SER A 252 -5.48 -20.49 -19.07
C SER A 252 -5.89 -19.11 -18.55
N ASN A 253 -7.04 -18.59 -18.99
CA ASN A 253 -7.63 -17.28 -18.72
C ASN A 253 -6.62 -16.12 -18.44
N SER A 254 -6.55 -15.13 -19.34
CA SER A 254 -5.58 -14.01 -19.29
C SER A 254 -5.73 -13.03 -18.12
N ASP A 255 -6.63 -13.35 -17.20
CA ASP A 255 -7.08 -12.45 -16.15
C ASP A 255 -6.34 -12.89 -14.89
N PHE A 256 -5.26 -12.15 -14.62
CA PHE A 256 -4.41 -12.35 -13.46
C PHE A 256 -4.56 -11.14 -12.56
N ASP A 257 -4.56 -11.39 -11.27
CA ASP A 257 -4.37 -10.36 -10.28
C ASP A 257 -2.85 -10.16 -10.05
N TYR A 258 -2.42 -8.91 -9.89
CA TYR A 258 -1.03 -8.49 -9.71
C TYR A 258 -0.91 -7.57 -8.48
N GLY A 259 0.31 -7.37 -7.99
CA GLY A 259 0.55 -6.37 -6.94
C GLY A 259 0.75 -4.96 -7.49
N ASP A 260 0.86 -4.01 -6.57
CA ASP A 260 0.99 -2.59 -6.86
C ASP A 260 2.07 -1.87 -6.02
N ALA A 261 2.86 -2.61 -5.23
CA ALA A 261 4.03 -2.05 -4.54
C ALA A 261 5.02 -1.46 -5.56
N PRO A 262 5.92 -0.53 -5.16
CA PRO A 262 6.95 -0.01 -6.05
C PRO A 262 7.73 -1.12 -6.77
N ASP A 263 8.11 -0.94 -8.03
CA ASP A 263 8.76 -2.02 -8.79
C ASP A 263 10.15 -2.44 -8.25
N THR A 264 10.71 -1.72 -7.26
CA THR A 264 11.86 -2.21 -6.49
C THR A 264 11.57 -3.53 -5.78
N TYR A 265 10.30 -3.79 -5.42
CA TYR A 265 9.79 -5.05 -4.88
C TYR A 265 9.42 -6.08 -5.96
N LYS A 266 9.82 -5.83 -7.22
CA LYS A 266 9.53 -6.67 -8.39
C LYS A 266 8.03 -6.87 -8.56
N THR A 267 7.35 -5.82 -9.02
CA THR A 267 5.89 -5.78 -9.12
C THR A 267 5.45 -6.00 -10.56
N LEU A 268 6.20 -5.47 -11.52
CA LEU A 268 5.92 -5.65 -12.94
C LEU A 268 6.20 -7.08 -13.41
N LEU A 269 5.42 -7.55 -14.38
CA LEU A 269 5.62 -8.82 -15.08
C LEU A 269 7.04 -8.93 -15.67
N ALA A 270 7.58 -7.81 -16.17
CA ALA A 270 8.96 -7.75 -16.69
C ALA A 270 10.04 -8.09 -15.64
N SER A 271 9.70 -7.95 -14.36
CA SER A 271 10.54 -8.23 -13.19
C SER A 271 10.17 -9.56 -12.51
N ASP A 272 9.34 -10.39 -13.16
CA ASP A 272 8.71 -11.59 -12.60
C ASP A 272 7.81 -11.26 -11.39
N GLY A 273 6.94 -10.26 -11.57
CA GLY A 273 6.00 -9.79 -10.54
C GLY A 273 5.13 -10.88 -9.93
N PRO A 274 4.65 -10.69 -8.68
CA PRO A 274 3.65 -11.58 -8.11
C PRO A 274 2.41 -11.54 -8.99
N GLN A 275 1.87 -12.71 -9.31
CA GLN A 275 0.64 -12.80 -10.09
C GLN A 275 -0.12 -14.05 -9.69
N HIS A 276 -1.44 -13.95 -9.60
CA HIS A 276 -2.35 -15.05 -9.31
C HIS A 276 -3.39 -15.15 -10.42
N ALA A 277 -3.71 -16.35 -10.88
CA ALA A 277 -4.86 -16.55 -11.74
C ALA A 277 -6.14 -16.32 -10.95
N LEU A 278 -7.05 -15.52 -11.50
CA LEU A 278 -8.28 -15.18 -10.80
C LEU A 278 -9.10 -16.40 -10.39
N SER A 279 -9.56 -16.37 -9.14
CA SER A 279 -10.44 -17.37 -8.57
C SER A 279 -11.75 -16.77 -8.08
N SER A 280 -12.85 -17.39 -8.47
CA SER A 280 -14.17 -17.04 -7.91
C SER A 280 -14.41 -17.61 -6.51
N SER A 281 -13.46 -18.38 -5.97
CA SER A 281 -13.64 -19.19 -4.76
C SER A 281 -12.57 -19.00 -3.69
N LEU A 282 -11.45 -18.35 -4.03
CA LEU A 282 -10.37 -18.06 -3.11
C LEU A 282 -9.81 -16.66 -3.39
N TYR A 283 -10.10 -15.71 -2.52
CA TYR A 283 -9.66 -14.32 -2.64
C TYR A 283 -9.78 -13.62 -1.26
N LEU A 284 -9.12 -12.48 -1.11
CA LEU A 284 -9.16 -11.61 0.05
C LEU A 284 -10.28 -10.57 -0.12
N GLY A 285 -10.84 -10.12 0.99
CA GLY A 285 -11.73 -8.97 0.92
C GLY A 285 -13.10 -9.23 0.30
N SER A 286 -13.58 -8.25 -0.48
CA SER A 286 -14.94 -8.23 -1.03
C SER A 286 -15.03 -8.64 -2.50
N SER A 287 -14.00 -8.37 -3.28
CA SER A 287 -13.84 -8.72 -4.70
C SER A 287 -12.36 -8.89 -5.03
N VAL A 288 -12.07 -9.47 -6.19
CA VAL A 288 -10.73 -9.53 -6.80
C VAL A 288 -10.91 -9.21 -8.28
N ASP A 289 -9.99 -8.48 -8.89
CA ASP A 289 -10.07 -8.09 -10.30
C ASP A 289 -8.81 -8.38 -11.13
N ALA A 290 -8.92 -8.12 -12.43
CA ALA A 290 -7.96 -8.59 -13.42
C ALA A 290 -7.08 -7.46 -13.93
N ASP A 291 -5.78 -7.64 -13.76
CA ASP A 291 -4.75 -6.72 -14.22
C ASP A 291 -3.93 -7.25 -15.41
N PRO A 292 -3.67 -6.42 -16.44
CA PRO A 292 -2.76 -6.77 -17.51
C PRO A 292 -1.28 -6.87 -17.08
N ASP A 293 -0.89 -6.14 -16.04
CA ASP A 293 0.46 -6.04 -15.46
C ASP A 293 0.34 -5.35 -14.09
N GLY A 294 1.35 -5.45 -13.23
CA GLY A 294 1.34 -4.78 -11.92
C GLY A 294 1.32 -3.25 -12.01
N GLN A 295 0.75 -2.60 -11.01
CA GLN A 295 0.46 -1.16 -11.02
C GLN A 295 1.29 -0.36 -9.97
N PRO A 296 2.64 -0.37 -10.05
CA PRO A 296 3.49 0.09 -8.97
C PRO A 296 3.28 1.57 -8.59
N ASN A 297 2.96 1.84 -7.32
CA ASN A 297 2.96 3.19 -6.76
C ASN A 297 3.54 3.23 -5.32
N PRO A 298 3.94 4.40 -4.79
CA PRO A 298 4.53 4.50 -3.44
C PRO A 298 3.58 4.21 -2.27
N THR A 299 2.28 4.15 -2.52
CA THR A 299 1.25 4.00 -1.49
C THR A 299 0.57 2.63 -1.50
N SER A 300 0.92 1.76 -2.44
CA SER A 300 0.14 0.57 -2.80
C SER A 300 -1.36 0.90 -2.92
N THR A 301 -1.66 1.74 -3.92
CA THR A 301 -3.04 2.08 -4.34
C THR A 301 -3.15 2.21 -5.86
N GLY A 302 -2.39 1.42 -6.61
CA GLY A 302 -2.16 1.60 -8.05
C GLY A 302 -3.37 1.23 -8.90
N ASP A 303 -3.95 0.08 -8.57
CA ASP A 303 -5.17 -0.54 -9.07
C ASP A 303 -6.43 -0.06 -8.33
N ASP A 304 -6.33 0.40 -7.08
CA ASP A 304 -7.42 0.97 -6.25
C ASP A 304 -8.41 1.97 -6.91
N PHE A 305 -7.99 2.61 -8.00
CA PHE A 305 -8.75 3.66 -8.69
C PHE A 305 -9.15 3.29 -10.11
N ASP A 306 -9.10 2.01 -10.44
CA ASP A 306 -9.46 1.51 -11.75
C ASP A 306 -11.00 1.47 -11.96
N VAL A 307 -11.50 0.73 -12.96
CA VAL A 307 -12.93 0.67 -13.25
C VAL A 307 -13.70 -0.21 -12.26
N ASP A 308 -13.04 -1.19 -11.66
CA ASP A 308 -13.65 -2.27 -10.90
C ASP A 308 -13.56 -2.04 -9.38
N GLY A 309 -12.63 -1.22 -8.88
CA GLY A 309 -12.68 -0.62 -7.55
C GLY A 309 -11.36 -0.71 -6.78
N ASN A 310 -11.44 -0.72 -5.45
CA ASN A 310 -10.35 -1.19 -4.60
C ASN A 310 -10.71 -2.63 -4.23
N ASP A 311 -9.95 -3.57 -4.77
CA ASP A 311 -9.95 -4.99 -4.38
C ASP A 311 -8.91 -5.28 -3.29
N ASP A 312 -7.97 -4.36 -3.09
CA ASP A 312 -7.04 -4.29 -1.98
C ASP A 312 -7.73 -3.94 -0.63
N ASP A 313 -8.76 -4.69 -0.22
CA ASP A 313 -9.62 -4.45 0.96
C ASP A 313 -9.68 -5.59 2.00
N GLY A 314 -8.97 -6.70 1.77
CA GLY A 314 -9.02 -7.89 2.61
C GLY A 314 -8.12 -7.88 3.85
N ILE A 315 -7.06 -7.09 3.89
CA ILE A 315 -6.18 -6.93 5.06
C ILE A 315 -6.52 -5.65 5.83
N THR A 316 -6.67 -5.73 7.16
CA THR A 316 -6.93 -4.53 7.99
C THR A 316 -6.14 -4.57 9.29
N PRO A 317 -5.39 -3.51 9.65
CA PRO A 317 -4.74 -3.42 10.96
C PRO A 317 -5.78 -3.25 12.08
N LEU A 318 -5.65 -4.03 13.16
CA LEU A 318 -6.48 -3.93 14.36
C LEU A 318 -5.74 -3.22 15.52
N THR A 319 -4.41 -3.20 15.48
CA THR A 319 -3.55 -2.48 16.41
C THR A 319 -2.45 -1.74 15.65
N ASN A 320 -1.75 -0.84 16.34
CA ASN A 320 -0.55 -0.21 15.79
C ASN A 320 0.55 -1.24 15.56
N PHE A 321 1.42 -0.95 14.59
CA PHE A 321 2.65 -1.70 14.35
C PHE A 321 3.77 -1.00 15.14
N GLU A 322 4.05 -1.52 16.32
CA GLU A 322 5.08 -0.98 17.21
C GLU A 322 6.35 -1.83 17.09
N ILE A 323 7.51 -1.19 16.90
CA ILE A 323 8.81 -1.88 16.74
C ILE A 323 9.01 -2.88 17.88
N GLY A 324 9.31 -4.13 17.51
CA GLY A 324 9.55 -5.20 18.47
C GLY A 324 8.34 -5.58 19.33
N LEU A 325 7.11 -5.29 18.91
CA LEU A 325 5.87 -5.81 19.51
C LEU A 325 5.05 -6.63 18.49
N ASP A 326 4.02 -7.32 18.98
CA ASP A 326 3.10 -8.06 18.12
C ASP A 326 1.92 -7.14 17.75
N ALA A 327 1.76 -6.90 16.45
CA ALA A 327 0.57 -6.25 15.90
C ALA A 327 -0.51 -7.29 15.60
N LEU A 328 -1.78 -6.88 15.56
CA LEU A 328 -2.89 -7.71 15.11
C LEU A 328 -3.41 -7.18 13.79
N ILE A 329 -3.57 -8.06 12.81
CA ILE A 329 -4.31 -7.78 11.58
C ILE A 329 -5.56 -8.66 11.51
N ASN A 330 -6.53 -8.22 10.73
CA ASN A 330 -7.62 -9.04 10.24
C ASN A 330 -7.40 -9.33 8.75
N ALA A 331 -7.38 -10.61 8.37
CA ALA A 331 -7.49 -11.04 6.98
C ALA A 331 -8.91 -11.54 6.73
N GLN A 332 -9.68 -10.80 5.96
CA GLN A 332 -11.00 -11.18 5.49
C GLN A 332 -10.83 -12.07 4.25
N VAL A 333 -11.23 -13.34 4.34
CA VAL A 333 -10.96 -14.33 3.29
C VAL A 333 -12.26 -14.91 2.76
N VAL A 334 -12.35 -15.13 1.46
CA VAL A 334 -13.33 -16.02 0.82
C VAL A 334 -12.59 -17.29 0.41
N GLY A 335 -13.11 -18.47 0.77
CA GLY A 335 -12.44 -19.76 0.52
C GLY A 335 -11.60 -20.25 1.70
N GLU A 336 -10.74 -21.25 1.45
CA GLU A 336 -9.77 -21.79 2.41
C GLU A 336 -8.42 -21.97 1.69
N GLY A 337 -7.32 -21.58 2.34
CA GLY A 337 -6.00 -21.60 1.72
C GLY A 337 -4.87 -21.25 2.68
N TYR A 338 -3.73 -20.87 2.11
CA TYR A 338 -2.53 -20.45 2.80
C TYR A 338 -2.26 -18.97 2.49
N LEU A 339 -2.15 -18.16 3.56
CA LEU A 339 -1.70 -16.78 3.48
C LEU A 339 -0.18 -16.72 3.68
N HIS A 340 0.48 -16.01 2.79
CA HIS A 340 1.88 -15.65 2.83
C HIS A 340 2.00 -14.14 2.95
N ALA A 341 2.98 -13.65 3.70
CA ALA A 341 3.17 -12.21 3.82
C ALA A 341 4.63 -11.82 4.03
N TRP A 342 4.98 -10.64 3.53
CA TRP A 342 6.29 -10.00 3.67
C TRP A 342 6.13 -8.56 4.15
N ALA A 343 7.12 -8.04 4.87
CA ALA A 343 7.17 -6.65 5.31
C ALA A 343 8.62 -6.14 5.29
N ASP A 344 8.88 -5.08 4.52
CA ASP A 344 10.19 -4.45 4.39
C ASP A 344 10.49 -3.59 5.62
N TRP A 345 11.00 -4.24 6.67
CA TRP A 345 11.17 -3.63 7.98
C TRP A 345 12.26 -2.55 7.97
N ASP A 346 13.31 -2.76 7.18
CA ASP A 346 14.43 -1.82 7.08
C ASP A 346 14.24 -0.74 5.99
N MET A 347 13.10 -0.78 5.28
CA MET A 347 12.71 0.11 4.19
C MET A 347 13.78 0.22 3.09
N ASN A 348 14.45 -0.90 2.77
CA ASN A 348 15.51 -0.94 1.77
C ASN A 348 15.00 -1.04 0.32
N GLY A 349 13.68 -1.23 0.13
CA GLY A 349 13.02 -1.28 -1.16
C GLY A 349 12.94 -2.70 -1.75
N THR A 350 13.25 -3.74 -0.98
CA THR A 350 13.16 -5.15 -1.40
C THR A 350 12.57 -6.00 -0.28
N PHE A 351 12.05 -7.20 -0.61
CA PHE A 351 11.65 -8.19 0.40
C PHE A 351 12.78 -9.21 0.57
N ASP A 352 13.53 -9.09 1.66
CA ASP A 352 14.61 -9.98 2.03
C ASP A 352 14.11 -11.30 2.65
N ALA A 353 15.03 -12.27 2.79
CA ALA A 353 14.67 -13.63 3.21
C ALA A 353 14.14 -13.70 4.65
N ASP A 354 14.57 -12.79 5.52
CA ASP A 354 14.14 -12.64 6.92
C ASP A 354 12.89 -11.77 7.09
N GLU A 355 12.38 -11.20 6.00
CA GLU A 355 11.20 -10.33 5.99
C GLU A 355 9.91 -11.07 5.65
N GLN A 356 9.96 -12.40 5.47
CA GLN A 356 8.76 -13.22 5.38
C GLN A 356 8.09 -13.35 6.77
N ILE A 357 7.04 -12.56 6.99
CA ILE A 357 6.31 -12.48 8.26
C ILE A 357 5.23 -13.55 8.40
N LEU A 358 4.69 -14.08 7.30
CA LEU A 358 3.80 -15.24 7.29
C LEU A 358 4.24 -16.25 6.22
N LYS A 359 4.25 -17.53 6.58
CA LYS A 359 4.54 -18.64 5.68
C LYS A 359 3.57 -19.78 5.91
N ASN A 360 2.83 -20.15 4.87
CA ASN A 360 1.82 -21.23 4.92
C ASN A 360 0.80 -21.02 6.05
N TYR A 361 0.39 -19.78 6.32
CA TYR A 361 -0.54 -19.53 7.42
C TYR A 361 -1.95 -19.96 6.98
N ASN A 362 -2.50 -21.01 7.59
CA ASN A 362 -3.83 -21.50 7.25
C ASN A 362 -4.90 -20.43 7.55
N VAL A 363 -5.72 -20.13 6.54
CA VAL A 363 -6.87 -19.25 6.66
C VAL A 363 -8.14 -19.95 6.19
N THR A 364 -9.27 -19.52 6.75
CA THR A 364 -10.60 -20.03 6.40
C THR A 364 -11.55 -18.88 6.07
N THR A 365 -12.68 -19.18 5.44
CA THR A 365 -13.66 -18.16 5.04
C THR A 365 -14.11 -17.32 6.23
N GLY A 366 -14.08 -16.00 6.07
CA GLY A 366 -14.43 -15.00 7.07
C GLY A 366 -13.21 -14.27 7.62
N ALA A 367 -13.38 -13.69 8.81
CA ALA A 367 -12.38 -12.90 9.50
C ALA A 367 -11.34 -13.80 10.19
N ASN A 368 -10.07 -13.63 9.84
CA ASN A 368 -8.94 -14.32 10.46
C ASN A 368 -8.08 -13.27 11.19
N VAL A 369 -8.09 -13.29 12.52
CA VAL A 369 -7.24 -12.39 13.33
C VAL A 369 -5.86 -13.01 13.48
N ILE A 370 -4.83 -12.35 12.94
CA ILE A 370 -3.48 -12.90 12.82
C ILE A 370 -2.50 -11.98 13.57
N PRO A 371 -1.70 -12.50 14.50
CA PRO A 371 -0.62 -11.76 15.11
C PRO A 371 0.59 -11.67 14.16
N ILE A 372 1.08 -10.46 13.92
CA ILE A 372 2.27 -10.18 13.14
C ILE A 372 3.36 -9.65 14.07
N ARG A 373 4.51 -10.31 14.08
CA ARG A 373 5.68 -9.82 14.80
C ARG A 373 6.32 -8.68 14.01
N VAL A 374 6.33 -7.47 14.55
CA VAL A 374 7.09 -6.35 13.98
C VAL A 374 8.57 -6.56 14.25
N GLY A 375 9.43 -6.38 13.24
CA GLY A 375 10.88 -6.55 13.35
C GLY A 375 11.48 -5.73 14.50
N ASP A 376 12.48 -6.28 15.20
CA ASP A 376 13.20 -5.55 16.26
C ASP A 376 14.11 -4.44 15.68
N ASP A 377 14.42 -4.56 14.40
CA ASP A 377 15.22 -3.66 13.57
C ASP A 377 14.38 -2.83 12.61
N ALA A 378 13.05 -2.89 12.72
CA ALA A 378 12.16 -2.09 11.90
C ALA A 378 12.41 -0.59 12.08
N ILE A 379 12.34 0.17 10.98
CA ILE A 379 12.50 1.62 10.98
C ILE A 379 11.12 2.28 11.10
N VAL A 380 11.01 3.33 11.92
CA VAL A 380 9.78 4.13 12.04
C VAL A 380 9.42 4.75 10.68
N GLY A 381 8.18 4.53 10.24
CA GLY A 381 7.64 5.04 8.99
C GLY A 381 6.76 4.06 8.24
N ASN A 382 6.54 4.36 6.96
CA ASN A 382 5.69 3.61 6.06
C ASN A 382 6.42 2.39 5.51
N VAL A 383 6.10 1.20 6.03
CA VAL A 383 6.66 -0.08 5.60
C VAL A 383 5.78 -0.69 4.51
N GLN A 384 6.41 -1.09 3.40
CA GLN A 384 5.74 -1.88 2.36
C GLN A 384 5.54 -3.31 2.82
N THR A 385 4.38 -3.85 2.50
CA THR A 385 4.01 -5.22 2.78
C THR A 385 3.36 -5.85 1.55
N ARG A 386 3.49 -7.16 1.43
CA ARG A 386 2.86 -7.97 0.39
C ARG A 386 2.17 -9.15 1.03
N PHE A 387 0.93 -9.40 0.66
CA PHE A 387 0.13 -10.55 1.05
C PHE A 387 -0.14 -11.37 -0.21
N ARG A 388 0.02 -12.68 -0.11
CA ARG A 388 -0.31 -13.61 -1.19
C ARG A 388 -1.15 -14.74 -0.63
N LEU A 389 -2.39 -14.84 -1.07
CA LEU A 389 -3.31 -15.91 -0.74
C LEU A 389 -3.29 -16.95 -1.85
N SER A 390 -3.16 -18.23 -1.53
CA SER A 390 -3.30 -19.31 -2.52
C SER A 390 -3.70 -20.63 -1.87
N SER A 391 -4.25 -21.55 -2.65
CA SER A 391 -4.43 -22.93 -2.20
C SER A 391 -3.10 -23.70 -2.15
N SER A 392 -2.06 -23.21 -2.86
CA SER A 392 -0.73 -23.80 -2.89
C SER A 392 0.19 -23.27 -1.78
N PRO A 393 0.94 -24.16 -1.09
CA PRO A 393 1.89 -23.74 -0.07
C PRO A 393 3.24 -23.30 -0.68
N ASN A 394 4.05 -22.66 0.16
CA ASN A 394 5.45 -22.26 -0.06
C ASN A 394 5.66 -21.23 -1.18
N LEU A 395 4.74 -20.27 -1.33
CA LEU A 395 4.91 -19.20 -2.30
C LEU A 395 6.09 -18.26 -1.97
N PRO A 396 6.89 -17.85 -2.96
CA PRO A 396 7.81 -16.72 -2.86
C PRO A 396 7.08 -15.37 -2.94
N SER A 397 7.77 -14.24 -2.73
CA SER A 397 7.19 -12.89 -2.82
C SER A 397 6.92 -12.42 -4.26
N THR A 398 7.39 -13.17 -5.26
CA THR A 398 7.35 -12.82 -6.68
C THR A 398 6.87 -14.00 -7.52
N GLY A 399 6.64 -13.79 -8.81
CA GLY A 399 6.34 -14.83 -9.79
C GLY A 399 4.93 -15.38 -9.74
N TYR A 400 4.61 -16.24 -10.71
CA TYR A 400 3.31 -16.87 -10.86
C TYR A 400 2.96 -17.79 -9.69
N ALA A 401 1.74 -17.64 -9.17
CA ALA A 401 1.04 -18.62 -8.35
C ALA A 401 -0.29 -18.95 -9.01
N GLY A 402 -0.82 -20.14 -8.71
CA GLY A 402 -2.05 -20.67 -9.28
C GLY A 402 -3.29 -19.80 -8.99
N ASP A 403 -4.16 -20.25 -8.10
CA ASP A 403 -5.32 -19.48 -7.67
C ASP A 403 -5.00 -18.53 -6.51
N GLY A 404 -5.89 -17.56 -6.29
CA GLY A 404 -5.85 -16.65 -5.16
C GLY A 404 -5.63 -15.21 -5.58
N GLU A 405 -4.87 -14.48 -4.77
CA GLU A 405 -4.73 -13.02 -4.88
C GLU A 405 -3.42 -12.52 -4.25
N VAL A 406 -2.96 -11.37 -4.73
CA VAL A 406 -1.88 -10.51 -4.28
C VAL A 406 -2.50 -9.23 -3.75
N GLU A 407 -2.22 -8.89 -2.50
CA GLU A 407 -2.57 -7.59 -1.93
C GLU A 407 -1.29 -6.93 -1.42
N ASP A 408 -0.97 -5.72 -1.88
CA ASP A 408 0.20 -4.97 -1.45
C ASP A 408 -0.27 -3.81 -0.55
N ARG A 409 0.35 -3.57 0.60
CA ARG A 409 -0.12 -2.54 1.56
C ARG A 409 1.01 -1.75 2.19
N VAL A 410 0.72 -0.51 2.58
CA VAL A 410 1.58 0.30 3.45
C VAL A 410 1.07 0.26 4.89
N PHE A 411 1.92 -0.10 5.85
CA PHE A 411 1.64 0.07 7.28
C PHE A 411 2.58 1.09 7.93
N ASP A 412 2.04 1.91 8.84
CA ASP A 412 2.83 2.85 9.64
C ASP A 412 3.41 2.15 10.86
N VAL A 413 4.74 1.99 10.87
CA VAL A 413 5.51 1.47 11.99
C VAL A 413 5.92 2.62 12.90
N VAL A 414 5.62 2.49 14.19
CA VAL A 414 5.94 3.50 15.21
C VAL A 414 6.86 2.94 16.29
N ASP A 415 7.57 3.84 16.98
CA ASP A 415 8.35 3.46 18.16
C ASP A 415 7.38 3.02 19.28
N PRO A 416 7.61 1.87 19.96
CA PRO A 416 6.77 1.41 21.05
C PRO A 416 6.49 2.48 22.11
N GLU A 417 5.28 2.41 22.68
CA GLU A 417 4.82 3.25 23.80
C GLU A 417 4.70 4.76 23.48
N THR A 418 4.66 5.11 22.19
CA THR A 418 4.42 6.49 21.74
C THR A 418 2.92 6.81 21.69
N THR A 419 2.49 7.91 22.33
CA THR A 419 1.10 8.40 22.33
C THR A 419 1.00 9.75 21.63
N ILE A 420 -0.03 9.91 20.80
CA ILE A 420 -0.40 11.17 20.15
C ILE A 420 -1.66 11.74 20.80
N GLN A 421 -1.61 13.01 21.22
CA GLN A 421 -2.77 13.76 21.71
C GLN A 421 -2.96 15.01 20.86
N THR A 422 -4.20 15.28 20.46
CA THR A 422 -4.55 16.41 19.60
C THR A 422 -5.62 17.24 20.28
N SER A 423 -5.49 18.57 20.26
CA SER A 423 -6.54 19.47 20.71
C SER A 423 -7.72 19.49 19.73
N ASP A 424 -8.87 20.00 20.17
CA ASP A 424 -9.87 20.52 19.24
C ASP A 424 -9.27 21.68 18.40
N TYR A 425 -9.95 22.05 17.34
CA TYR A 425 -9.58 23.23 16.56
C TYR A 425 -10.13 24.52 17.20
N TYR A 426 -9.37 25.60 17.03
CA TYR A 426 -9.71 26.94 17.45
C TYR A 426 -9.57 27.93 16.29
N THR A 427 -10.44 28.93 16.23
CA THR A 427 -10.22 30.13 15.42
C THR A 427 -9.63 31.23 16.30
N ALA A 428 -8.49 31.79 15.91
CA ALA A 428 -8.01 33.07 16.43
C ALA A 428 -8.29 34.17 15.41
N ALA A 429 -8.80 35.31 15.88
CA ALA A 429 -9.17 36.45 15.07
C ALA A 429 -8.70 37.74 15.73
N PHE A 430 -8.16 38.67 14.94
CA PHE A 430 -7.49 39.88 15.42
C PHE A 430 -7.94 41.11 14.67
N GLU A 431 -7.85 42.25 15.35
CA GLU A 431 -7.71 43.60 14.80
C GLU A 431 -6.22 43.97 14.74
N ASP A 432 -5.78 44.67 13.70
CA ASP A 432 -4.38 45.08 13.50
C ASP A 432 -4.09 46.56 13.86
N ASN A 433 -5.14 47.36 14.08
CA ASN A 433 -5.03 48.81 14.26
C ASN A 433 -4.82 49.24 15.73
N TRP A 434 -4.56 48.31 16.65
CA TRP A 434 -4.29 48.62 18.07
C TRP A 434 -3.18 49.68 18.21
N PRO A 435 -3.35 50.72 19.06
CA PRO A 435 -4.39 50.90 20.09
C PRO A 435 -5.65 51.67 19.66
N GLU A 436 -5.83 51.93 18.36
CA GLU A 436 -7.02 52.59 17.82
C GLU A 436 -8.06 51.56 17.40
N MET A 437 -9.35 51.85 17.60
CA MET A 437 -10.42 50.86 17.38
C MET A 437 -10.65 50.47 15.92
N GLY A 438 -10.37 51.34 14.94
CA GLY A 438 -10.63 51.02 13.54
C GLY A 438 -12.12 50.79 13.22
N ASP A 439 -12.40 49.86 12.31
CA ASP A 439 -13.70 49.39 11.86
C ASP A 439 -14.22 48.14 12.61
N PHE A 440 -13.35 47.49 13.39
CA PHE A 440 -13.71 46.51 14.42
C PHE A 440 -14.51 45.29 13.91
N ASP A 441 -14.09 44.74 12.77
CA ASP A 441 -14.72 43.59 12.12
C ASP A 441 -14.06 42.24 12.48
N LEU A 442 -12.94 42.26 13.22
CA LEU A 442 -12.12 41.14 13.68
C LEU A 442 -11.73 40.18 12.55
N ASN A 443 -11.47 40.72 11.34
CA ASN A 443 -11.05 39.91 10.21
C ASN A 443 -9.65 40.25 9.65
N ASP A 444 -8.93 41.19 10.27
CA ASP A 444 -7.61 41.63 9.82
C ASP A 444 -6.63 40.46 9.68
N VAL A 445 -6.62 39.57 10.67
CA VAL A 445 -5.97 38.25 10.60
C VAL A 445 -6.89 37.22 11.26
N VAL A 446 -7.28 36.20 10.50
CA VAL A 446 -8.07 35.06 11.01
C VAL A 446 -7.33 33.77 10.71
N THR A 447 -7.10 32.93 11.73
CA THR A 447 -6.47 31.62 11.58
C THR A 447 -7.27 30.53 12.28
N TYR A 448 -7.40 29.38 11.63
CA TYR A 448 -8.02 28.18 12.18
C TYR A 448 -6.93 27.12 12.41
N TYR A 449 -6.70 26.71 13.65
CA TYR A 449 -5.53 25.92 14.02
C TYR A 449 -5.82 24.93 15.15
N ARG A 450 -4.89 24.00 15.38
CA ARG A 450 -4.88 23.07 16.51
C ARG A 450 -3.45 22.73 16.93
N THR A 451 -3.33 22.12 18.10
CA THR A 451 -2.08 21.65 18.68
C THR A 451 -2.05 20.12 18.72
N LYS A 452 -0.91 19.52 18.42
CA LYS A 452 -0.64 18.08 18.52
C LYS A 452 0.59 17.84 19.40
N VAL A 453 0.47 16.90 20.33
CA VAL A 453 1.52 16.47 21.25
C VAL A 453 1.86 15.02 20.96
N ILE A 454 3.14 14.73 20.76
CA ILE A 454 3.68 13.37 20.69
C ILE A 454 4.48 13.13 21.95
N SER A 455 4.20 12.01 22.63
CA SER A 455 4.79 11.69 23.92
C SER A 455 5.17 10.22 24.02
N LYS A 456 6.15 9.91 24.84
CA LYS A 456 6.56 8.55 25.20
C LYS A 456 6.84 8.50 26.69
N ASP A 457 6.34 7.47 27.38
CA ASP A 457 6.46 7.34 28.84
C ASP A 457 5.96 8.56 29.64
N GLY A 458 4.99 9.30 29.09
CA GLY A 458 4.46 10.53 29.69
C GLY A 458 5.33 11.78 29.50
N ASN A 459 6.46 11.69 28.79
CA ASN A 459 7.31 12.81 28.39
C ASN A 459 6.97 13.25 26.97
N VAL A 460 6.91 14.55 26.74
CA VAL A 460 6.54 15.14 25.45
C VAL A 460 7.77 15.23 24.57
N LEU A 461 7.81 14.40 23.54
CA LEU A 461 8.90 14.39 22.56
C LEU A 461 8.75 15.53 21.56
N ARG A 462 7.51 15.90 21.21
CA ARG A 462 7.23 16.89 20.16
C ARG A 462 5.91 17.61 20.38
N LEU A 463 5.92 18.92 20.13
CA LEU A 463 4.73 19.76 20.02
C LEU A 463 4.62 20.28 18.58
N ASP A 464 3.46 20.11 17.96
CA ASP A 464 3.16 20.67 16.64
C ASP A 464 1.99 21.66 16.75
N ILE A 465 2.09 22.82 16.10
CA ILE A 465 0.97 23.73 15.85
C ILE A 465 0.71 23.73 14.35
N GLU A 466 -0.51 23.40 13.96
CA GLU A 466 -0.90 23.35 12.54
C GLU A 466 -2.22 24.06 12.31
N GLY A 467 -2.33 24.71 11.17
CA GLY A 467 -3.52 25.48 10.86
C GLY A 467 -3.52 26.08 9.46
N THR A 468 -4.54 26.90 9.24
CA THR A 468 -4.81 27.60 8.00
C THR A 468 -5.04 29.07 8.30
N ILE A 469 -4.56 29.95 7.42
CA ILE A 469 -4.95 31.35 7.41
C ILE A 469 -6.30 31.44 6.70
N THR A 470 -7.35 31.70 7.48
CA THR A 470 -8.74 31.72 7.01
C THR A 470 -9.05 33.00 6.26
N ALA A 471 -8.54 34.13 6.74
CA ALA A 471 -8.74 35.46 6.15
C ALA A 471 -7.63 36.44 6.53
N TYR A 472 -7.51 37.50 5.73
CA TYR A 472 -6.62 38.63 5.94
C TYR A 472 -7.26 39.92 5.40
N GLY A 473 -7.98 40.65 6.27
CA GLY A 473 -8.60 41.96 5.99
C GLY A 473 -7.67 43.16 6.20
N ALA A 474 -6.44 42.91 6.65
CA ALA A 474 -5.54 43.96 7.06
C ALA A 474 -4.94 44.77 5.90
N SER A 475 -4.87 46.09 6.08
CA SER A 475 -4.03 46.98 5.25
C SER A 475 -2.58 47.05 5.72
N TYR A 476 -2.32 46.78 7.00
CA TYR A 476 -0.96 46.71 7.50
C TYR A 476 -0.32 45.34 7.24
N SER A 477 1.00 45.28 7.34
CA SER A 477 1.75 44.02 7.25
C SER A 477 1.81 43.38 8.63
N ASN A 478 1.21 42.19 8.76
CA ASN A 478 1.13 41.46 10.02
C ASN A 478 1.87 40.12 9.93
N GLY A 479 2.69 39.82 10.94
CA GLY A 479 3.18 38.50 11.25
C GLY A 479 2.21 37.77 12.18
N LEU A 480 2.36 36.45 12.29
CA LEU A 480 1.52 35.59 13.14
C LEU A 480 2.39 34.62 13.94
N ALA A 481 2.16 34.58 15.25
CA ALA A 481 2.90 33.76 16.17
C ALA A 481 2.06 33.28 17.37
N TRP A 482 2.62 32.36 18.15
CA TRP A 482 2.07 31.86 19.41
C TRP A 482 3.09 32.05 20.52
N LYS A 483 2.64 32.50 21.68
CA LYS A 483 3.40 32.43 22.94
C LYS A 483 3.06 31.13 23.64
N LEU A 484 4.08 30.36 23.99
CA LEU A 484 3.94 29.08 24.66
C LEU A 484 4.42 29.17 26.10
N ASP A 485 3.47 29.15 27.04
CA ASP A 485 3.78 29.18 28.47
C ASP A 485 4.27 27.81 28.97
N GLY A 486 5.19 27.85 29.94
CA GLY A 486 5.71 26.64 30.59
C GLY A 486 6.97 26.04 29.94
N PHE A 487 7.46 26.64 28.85
CA PHE A 487 8.63 26.17 28.11
C PHE A 487 9.64 27.29 27.86
N ALA A 488 10.90 26.90 27.67
CA ALA A 488 11.94 27.78 27.14
C ALA A 488 12.41 27.32 25.76
N GLU A 489 12.89 28.25 24.94
CA GLU A 489 13.52 27.93 23.65
C GLU A 489 14.69 26.94 23.79
N SER A 490 15.39 26.97 24.93
CA SER A 490 16.47 26.02 25.23
C SER A 490 16.00 24.58 25.40
N ASP A 491 14.71 24.37 25.66
CA ASP A 491 14.14 23.04 25.84
C ASP A 491 13.88 22.37 24.49
N VAL A 492 13.80 23.16 23.41
CA VAL A 492 13.45 22.70 22.07
C VAL A 492 14.70 22.47 21.22
N ASN A 493 14.68 21.40 20.44
CA ASN A 493 15.71 21.07 19.47
C ASN A 493 15.51 21.88 18.19
N LEU A 494 16.16 23.04 18.13
CA LEU A 494 16.11 23.95 16.98
C LEU A 494 16.56 23.29 15.66
N GLN A 495 17.51 22.34 15.70
CA GLN A 495 18.00 21.66 14.50
C GLN A 495 16.93 20.72 13.91
N LEU A 496 16.23 19.98 14.78
CA LEU A 496 15.15 19.07 14.38
C LEU A 496 13.81 19.78 14.14
N SER A 497 13.65 21.01 14.62
CA SER A 497 12.44 21.79 14.37
C SER A 497 12.19 22.03 12.87
N ARG A 498 10.91 22.03 12.48
CA ARG A 498 10.45 22.19 11.08
C ARG A 498 9.35 23.25 11.03
N VAL A 499 9.36 24.06 9.97
CA VAL A 499 8.27 24.97 9.62
C VAL A 499 7.86 24.63 8.19
N THR A 500 6.58 24.34 7.98
CA THR A 500 6.02 24.08 6.64
C THR A 500 5.00 25.15 6.28
N LYS A 501 4.90 25.40 4.98
CA LYS A 501 3.91 26.26 4.36
C LYS A 501 3.34 25.52 3.16
N ASN A 502 2.02 25.38 3.08
CA ASN A 502 1.34 24.66 1.99
C ASN A 502 1.91 23.25 1.77
N GLY A 503 2.19 22.53 2.88
CA GLY A 503 2.82 21.21 2.88
C GLY A 503 4.32 21.20 2.52
N GLN A 504 4.91 22.32 2.13
CA GLN A 504 6.32 22.43 1.73
C GLN A 504 7.20 22.89 2.90
N LEU A 505 8.32 22.19 3.11
CA LEU A 505 9.29 22.55 4.15
C LEU A 505 9.99 23.87 3.84
N ARG A 506 9.97 24.82 4.79
CA ARG A 506 10.77 26.05 4.75
C ARG A 506 12.17 25.76 5.30
N ASN A 507 13.05 25.30 4.42
CA ASN A 507 14.39 24.86 4.82
C ASN A 507 15.19 26.01 5.47
N GLY A 508 15.85 25.70 6.59
CA GLY A 508 16.69 26.67 7.29
C GLY A 508 15.95 27.78 8.01
N ILE A 509 14.61 27.76 8.13
CA ILE A 509 13.85 28.75 8.91
C ILE A 509 13.74 28.32 10.37
N SER A 510 13.99 29.27 11.28
CA SER A 510 13.84 29.12 12.72
C SER A 510 12.37 29.26 13.10
N PRO A 511 11.80 28.32 13.88
CA PRO A 511 10.43 28.47 14.38
C PRO A 511 10.30 29.60 15.40
N PHE A 512 11.40 30.11 15.98
CA PHE A 512 11.31 31.14 17.04
C PHE A 512 11.36 32.56 16.52
N THR A 513 12.00 32.77 15.38
CA THR A 513 12.14 34.09 14.75
C THR A 513 11.35 34.19 13.45
N GLY A 514 11.02 33.06 12.82
CA GLY A 514 10.47 33.00 11.46
C GLY A 514 11.48 33.40 10.38
N GLU A 515 12.73 33.63 10.76
CA GLU A 515 13.85 34.01 9.88
C GLU A 515 14.82 32.84 9.69
N ASP A 516 15.92 33.05 8.96
CA ASP A 516 16.99 32.06 8.81
C ASP A 516 17.54 31.61 10.19
N LYS A 517 17.79 30.31 10.37
CA LYS A 517 18.31 29.68 11.62
C LYS A 517 19.68 30.23 12.05
N SER A 518 20.40 30.90 11.16
CA SER A 518 21.63 31.62 11.51
C SER A 518 21.38 32.92 12.28
N VAL A 519 20.17 33.48 12.21
CA VAL A 519 19.77 34.62 13.02
C VAL A 519 19.51 34.12 14.45
N ALA A 520 20.32 34.64 15.38
CA ALA A 520 20.17 34.29 16.79
C ALA A 520 18.81 34.78 17.31
N SER A 521 18.09 33.89 18.00
CA SER A 521 16.89 34.30 18.71
C SER A 521 17.23 35.37 19.75
N PRO A 522 16.38 36.40 19.92
CA PRO A 522 16.55 37.38 20.99
C PRO A 522 16.36 36.77 22.39
N GLY A 523 15.86 35.53 22.47
CA GLY A 523 15.53 34.84 23.72
C GLY A 523 14.31 35.43 24.41
N GLY A 524 14.10 35.00 25.66
CA GLY A 524 12.95 35.40 26.47
C GLY A 524 11.85 34.33 26.46
N ASP A 525 10.60 34.77 26.35
CA ASP A 525 9.45 33.87 26.24
C ASP A 525 9.57 32.97 25.00
N LEU A 526 9.10 31.72 25.12
CA LEU A 526 9.02 30.83 23.97
C LEU A 526 7.94 31.31 23.01
N VAL A 527 8.37 31.80 21.85
CA VAL A 527 7.51 32.26 20.77
C VAL A 527 7.68 31.36 19.57
N VAL A 528 6.58 31.02 18.91
CA VAL A 528 6.54 30.19 17.70
C VAL A 528 5.95 31.00 16.56
N VAL A 529 6.72 31.25 15.51
CA VAL A 529 6.35 32.12 14.39
C VAL A 529 5.93 31.27 13.19
N ALA A 530 4.67 31.38 12.78
CA ALA A 530 4.19 30.74 11.55
C ALA A 530 4.56 31.56 10.31
N SER A 531 4.47 32.89 10.41
CA SER A 531 4.90 33.80 9.36
C SER A 531 5.39 35.12 9.95
N VAL A 532 6.52 35.62 9.43
CA VAL A 532 7.04 36.96 9.74
C VAL A 532 6.30 38.07 9.02
N ASN A 533 5.60 37.73 7.94
CA ASN A 533 4.80 38.64 7.14
C ASN A 533 3.80 37.86 6.28
N LEU A 534 2.54 37.84 6.70
CA LEU A 534 1.48 37.09 6.02
C LEU A 534 1.25 37.58 4.59
N LEU A 535 1.46 38.86 4.29
CA LEU A 535 1.33 39.41 2.92
C LEU A 535 2.28 38.74 1.91
N ASP A 536 3.47 38.32 2.36
CA ASP A 536 4.42 37.60 1.52
C ASP A 536 4.01 36.13 1.34
N ASP A 537 3.17 35.64 2.25
CA ASP A 537 2.86 34.23 2.36
C ASP A 537 1.49 33.82 1.80
N ILE A 538 0.50 34.72 1.83
CA ILE A 538 -0.86 34.50 1.32
C ILE A 538 -1.04 35.04 -0.11
N PRO A 539 -1.93 34.44 -0.93
CA PRO A 539 -2.12 34.85 -2.32
C PRO A 539 -2.99 36.11 -2.40
N ILE A 540 -2.38 37.29 -2.28
CA ILE A 540 -3.07 38.57 -2.51
C ILE A 540 -3.05 38.94 -3.98
N HIS A 541 -4.20 39.34 -4.51
CA HIS A 541 -4.38 39.73 -5.90
C HIS A 541 -4.66 41.23 -6.02
N GLY A 542 -4.12 41.92 -7.03
CA GLY A 542 -4.35 43.36 -7.19
C GLY A 542 -5.82 43.77 -7.37
N GLU A 543 -6.67 42.83 -7.80
CA GLU A 543 -8.12 43.00 -7.94
C GLU A 543 -8.89 42.71 -6.64
N CYS A 544 -8.24 42.03 -5.69
CA CYS A 544 -8.76 41.67 -4.38
C CYS A 544 -7.62 41.78 -3.34
N ILE A 545 -7.45 42.99 -2.82
CA ILE A 545 -6.29 43.36 -1.99
C ILE A 545 -6.37 42.87 -0.54
N TYR A 546 -7.53 42.33 -0.15
CA TYR A 546 -7.77 41.61 1.09
C TYR A 546 -8.13 40.17 0.75
N HIS A 547 -7.82 39.23 1.63
CA HIS A 547 -8.04 37.82 1.39
C HIS A 547 -9.21 37.30 2.20
N ARG A 548 -10.26 36.87 1.50
CA ARG A 548 -11.48 36.25 2.02
C ARG A 548 -12.23 37.11 3.03
N THR A 549 -12.24 38.43 2.86
CA THR A 549 -13.04 39.35 3.70
C THR A 549 -14.03 40.18 2.86
N ASN A 550 -13.71 40.44 1.59
CA ASN A 550 -14.53 41.27 0.72
C ASN A 550 -15.44 40.42 -0.19
N PRO A 551 -16.79 40.45 -0.02
CA PRO A 551 -17.72 39.63 -0.80
C PRO A 551 -17.82 40.04 -2.28
N SER A 552 -17.22 41.17 -2.68
CA SER A 552 -17.17 41.59 -4.08
C SER A 552 -16.01 40.96 -4.86
N CYS A 553 -15.09 40.29 -4.16
CA CYS A 553 -13.98 39.60 -4.80
C CYS A 553 -14.44 38.35 -5.55
N ASN A 554 -13.71 38.02 -6.62
CA ASN A 554 -14.00 36.81 -7.38
C ASN A 554 -13.55 35.58 -6.57
N PRO A 555 -14.45 34.64 -6.23
CA PRO A 555 -14.10 33.46 -5.42
C PRO A 555 -12.94 32.63 -6.00
N SER A 556 -12.74 32.63 -7.32
CA SER A 556 -11.63 31.90 -7.94
C SER A 556 -10.24 32.47 -7.61
N LEU A 557 -10.16 33.73 -7.18
CA LEU A 557 -8.91 34.38 -6.76
C LEU A 557 -8.58 34.08 -5.29
N GLU A 558 -9.54 33.58 -4.52
CA GLU A 558 -9.45 33.40 -3.07
C GLU A 558 -9.71 31.95 -2.63
N SER A 559 -9.70 31.02 -3.59
CA SER A 559 -9.93 29.59 -3.37
C SER A 559 -8.75 28.87 -2.72
N SER A 560 -7.56 29.48 -2.76
CA SER A 560 -6.35 28.94 -2.12
C SER A 560 -6.13 29.60 -0.77
N GLN A 561 -6.03 28.80 0.28
CA GLN A 561 -5.68 29.25 1.63
C GLN A 561 -4.27 28.80 1.99
N MET A 562 -3.55 29.64 2.72
CA MET A 562 -2.24 29.27 3.24
C MET A 562 -2.42 28.29 4.40
N THR A 563 -1.84 27.10 4.30
CA THR A 563 -1.67 26.19 5.45
C THR A 563 -0.26 26.31 6.02
N PHE A 564 -0.14 26.09 7.32
CA PHE A 564 1.15 26.07 8.01
C PHE A 564 1.19 24.92 9.02
N SER A 565 2.40 24.44 9.29
CA SER A 565 2.68 23.60 10.46
C SER A 565 4.05 23.97 11.02
N VAL A 566 4.13 24.14 12.34
CA VAL A 566 5.37 24.36 13.07
C VAL A 566 5.55 23.19 14.02
N SER A 567 6.63 22.43 13.82
CA SER A 567 6.96 21.24 14.59
C SER A 567 8.18 21.48 15.47
N LEU A 568 8.03 21.22 16.77
CA LEU A 568 8.98 21.54 17.83
C LEU A 568 9.34 20.28 18.63
N PRO A 569 10.35 19.51 18.20
CA PRO A 569 10.91 18.43 19.00
C PRO A 569 11.64 18.97 20.22
N PHE A 570 11.51 18.33 21.38
CA PHE A 570 12.26 18.69 22.59
C PHE A 570 13.66 18.07 22.58
N ASN A 571 14.61 18.68 23.29
CA ASN A 571 15.94 18.11 23.51
C ASN A 571 15.85 16.97 24.54
N ASP A 572 16.62 15.90 24.31
CA ASP A 572 16.73 14.79 25.24
C ASP A 572 17.08 15.28 26.67
N GLY A 573 16.24 14.93 27.65
CA GLY A 573 16.37 15.33 29.05
C GLY A 573 15.75 16.69 29.40
N SER A 574 15.20 17.42 28.43
CA SER A 574 14.45 18.67 28.61
C SER A 574 12.96 18.51 28.30
N GLU A 575 12.48 17.28 28.08
CA GLU A 575 11.10 17.01 27.73
C GLU A 575 10.15 17.38 28.88
N PRO A 576 9.09 18.16 28.61
CA PRO A 576 8.08 18.42 29.61
C PRO A 576 7.17 17.20 29.76
N THR A 577 6.47 17.11 30.89
CA THR A 577 5.47 16.05 31.08
C THR A 577 4.19 16.38 30.31
N VAL A 578 3.47 15.36 29.84
CA VAL A 578 2.16 15.57 29.19
C VAL A 578 1.19 16.29 30.14
N THR A 579 1.24 15.99 31.44
CA THR A 579 0.36 16.65 32.43
C THR A 579 0.63 18.16 32.56
N SER A 580 1.86 18.63 32.33
CA SER A 580 2.17 20.07 32.34
C SER A 580 1.63 20.82 31.12
N LEU A 581 1.19 20.12 30.08
CA LEU A 581 0.59 20.70 28.87
C LEU A 581 -0.94 20.66 28.86
N LEU A 582 -1.58 20.01 29.83
CA LEU A 582 -3.04 19.81 29.82
C LEU A 582 -3.79 20.85 30.68
N PRO A 583 -4.97 21.34 30.22
CA PRO A 583 -5.57 21.07 28.91
C PRO A 583 -4.75 21.72 27.79
N LEU A 584 -4.79 21.13 26.59
CA LEU A 584 -4.30 21.81 25.37
C LEU A 584 -5.31 22.91 24.99
N ASP A 585 -5.35 23.96 25.80
CA ASP A 585 -5.96 25.22 25.40
C ASP A 585 -5.20 25.78 24.20
N GLY A 586 -5.84 26.61 23.37
CA GLY A 586 -5.28 27.09 22.10
C GLY A 586 -3.94 27.86 22.20
N HIS A 587 -3.33 27.95 23.39
CA HIS A 587 -2.22 28.81 23.69
C HIS A 587 -2.57 30.28 23.40
N ASP A 588 -1.58 31.16 23.41
CA ASP A 588 -1.77 32.59 23.13
C ASP A 588 -1.28 32.93 21.72
N PRO A 589 -2.16 32.84 20.69
CA PRO A 589 -1.85 33.38 19.39
C PRO A 589 -1.82 34.92 19.46
N PHE A 590 -0.95 35.51 18.66
CA PHE A 590 -0.83 36.95 18.54
C PHE A 590 -0.33 37.34 17.15
N ILE A 591 -0.66 38.57 16.76
CA ILE A 591 -0.08 39.20 15.57
C ILE A 591 0.94 40.26 15.97
N PHE A 592 1.84 40.59 15.05
CA PHE A 592 2.84 41.64 15.28
C PHE A 592 3.12 42.38 13.98
N ALA A 593 3.57 43.64 14.07
CA ALA A 593 3.90 44.41 12.87
C ALA A 593 5.13 43.82 12.15
N SER A 594 4.99 43.52 10.85
CA SER A 594 6.05 42.87 10.06
C SER A 594 7.22 43.81 9.72
N GLY A 595 8.43 43.43 10.11
CA GLY A 595 9.72 43.97 9.61
C GLY A 595 10.05 45.45 9.94
N GLU A 596 11.34 45.80 9.91
CA GLU A 596 11.76 47.21 9.91
C GLU A 596 11.43 47.85 8.55
N GLY A 597 10.55 48.86 8.53
CA GLY A 597 10.30 49.68 7.33
C GLY A 597 8.86 49.69 6.80
N SER A 598 8.00 48.77 7.25
CA SER A 598 6.60 48.72 6.84
C SER A 598 5.78 49.80 7.52
N TYR A 599 5.04 50.59 6.74
CA TYR A 599 4.14 51.60 7.30
C TYR A 599 3.08 50.93 8.18
N HIS A 600 2.84 51.47 9.37
CA HIS A 600 1.91 50.92 10.36
C HIS A 600 1.12 52.04 11.06
N GLY A 601 0.70 53.04 10.28
CA GLY A 601 -0.05 54.20 10.79
C GLY A 601 0.84 55.40 11.15
N GLU A 602 0.22 56.58 11.19
CA GLU A 602 0.88 57.87 11.44
C GLU A 602 1.31 58.06 12.91
N ILE A 603 0.83 57.20 13.83
CA ILE A 603 1.20 57.27 15.25
C ILE A 603 2.66 56.87 15.49
N PHE A 604 3.27 56.13 14.55
CA PHE A 604 4.66 55.71 14.63
C PHE A 604 5.55 56.58 13.73
N THR A 605 6.51 57.29 14.35
CA THR A 605 7.50 58.08 13.60
C THR A 605 8.52 57.20 12.84
N VAL A 606 8.64 55.94 13.24
CA VAL A 606 9.42 54.88 12.60
C VAL A 606 8.59 53.60 12.67
N PRO A 607 8.50 52.81 11.59
CA PRO A 607 7.88 51.48 11.61
C PRO A 607 8.22 50.67 12.86
N PRO A 608 7.22 50.21 13.64
CA PRO A 608 7.46 49.60 14.95
C PRO A 608 8.06 48.20 14.86
N GLY A 609 7.83 47.49 13.75
CA GLY A 609 8.27 46.10 13.58
C GLY A 609 7.75 45.17 14.68
N LYS A 610 8.44 44.04 14.88
CA LYS A 610 8.06 42.99 15.83
C LYS A 610 7.95 43.41 17.31
N ASP A 611 8.34 44.64 17.64
CA ASP A 611 8.25 45.15 19.01
C ASP A 611 6.83 45.62 19.36
N LEU A 612 5.94 45.75 18.36
CA LEU A 612 4.50 45.92 18.51
C LEU A 612 3.80 44.58 18.32
N GLU A 613 3.19 44.07 19.40
CA GLU A 613 2.47 42.79 19.43
C GLU A 613 1.02 43.02 19.88
N ILE A 614 0.08 42.33 19.25
CA ILE A 614 -1.36 42.35 19.56
C ILE A 614 -1.79 40.92 19.88
N HIS A 615 -2.03 40.66 21.16
CA HIS A 615 -2.36 39.33 21.67
C HIS A 615 -3.86 39.16 21.82
N THR A 616 -4.27 37.90 22.02
CA THR A 616 -5.63 37.61 22.47
C THR A 616 -5.90 38.25 23.83
N ALA A 617 -7.16 38.65 24.06
CA ALA A 617 -7.49 39.47 25.22
C ALA A 617 -7.10 38.82 26.55
N ASP A 618 -6.59 39.66 27.45
CA ASP A 618 -6.07 39.32 28.78
C ASP A 618 -4.76 38.51 28.81
N PHE A 619 -4.18 38.16 27.66
CA PHE A 619 -2.81 37.69 27.60
C PHE A 619 -1.80 38.86 27.58
N PRO A 620 -0.70 38.79 28.35
CA PRO A 620 0.34 39.80 28.34
C PRO A 620 1.22 39.68 27.08
N PRO A 621 1.83 40.79 26.60
CA PRO A 621 2.81 40.72 25.52
C PRO A 621 3.96 39.78 25.85
N THR A 622 4.70 39.37 24.83
CA THR A 622 5.94 38.63 25.03
C THR A 622 7.02 39.56 25.60
N SER A 623 8.09 38.98 26.13
CA SER A 623 9.30 39.73 26.49
C SER A 623 9.95 40.47 25.29
N ARG A 624 9.52 40.19 24.05
CA ARG A 624 10.04 40.78 22.80
C ARG A 624 9.19 41.98 22.34
N GLY A 625 7.93 42.08 22.75
CA GLY A 625 7.01 43.19 22.48
C GLY A 625 7.32 44.46 23.28
N THR A 626 8.53 45.00 23.13
CA THR A 626 9.04 46.08 24.01
C THR A 626 8.30 47.40 23.87
N LEU A 627 7.57 47.62 22.77
CA LEU A 627 6.85 48.86 22.50
C LEU A 627 5.44 48.87 23.12
N VAL A 628 4.84 47.70 23.34
CA VAL A 628 3.43 47.54 23.76
C VAL A 628 3.10 48.37 25.00
N SER A 629 3.93 48.29 26.04
CA SER A 629 3.66 48.98 27.31
C SER A 629 3.56 50.51 27.21
N THR A 630 4.06 51.12 26.13
CA THR A 630 4.00 52.58 25.90
C THR A 630 2.62 53.05 25.43
N PHE A 631 1.79 52.12 24.93
CA PHE A 631 0.46 52.36 24.40
C PHE A 631 -0.68 51.95 25.34
N TYR A 632 -0.35 51.44 26.53
CA TYR A 632 -1.36 51.19 27.55
C TYR A 632 -2.11 52.48 27.91
N GLU A 633 -3.43 52.37 27.99
CA GLU A 633 -4.35 53.48 28.26
C GLU A 633 -4.31 54.62 27.21
N GLN A 634 -3.70 54.38 26.04
CA GLN A 634 -3.70 55.33 24.92
C GLN A 634 -4.84 55.03 23.94
N ALA A 635 -5.33 56.07 23.25
CA ALA A 635 -6.45 55.95 22.30
C ALA A 635 -7.64 55.16 22.89
N ASP A 636 -7.98 54.01 22.31
CA ASP A 636 -9.08 53.15 22.74
C ASP A 636 -8.62 52.02 23.68
N ASP A 637 -7.32 51.76 23.79
CA ASP A 637 -6.70 50.81 24.73
C ASP A 637 -6.98 51.17 26.19
N ARG A 638 -7.37 50.16 26.98
CA ARG A 638 -7.51 50.22 28.45
C ARG A 638 -6.88 48.99 29.10
N SER A 639 -5.71 48.60 28.60
CA SER A 639 -4.88 47.58 29.23
C SER A 639 -4.38 48.08 30.59
N ASP A 640 -4.58 47.28 31.63
CA ASP A 640 -4.12 47.52 33.00
C ASP A 640 -3.49 46.23 33.54
N PRO A 641 -2.15 46.11 33.50
CA PRO A 641 -1.41 44.97 34.03
C PRO A 641 -1.69 44.68 35.51
N SER A 642 -2.13 45.66 36.30
CA SER A 642 -2.36 45.48 37.74
C SER A 642 -3.58 44.61 38.07
N ILE A 643 -4.47 44.45 37.10
CA ILE A 643 -5.67 43.60 37.17
C ILE A 643 -5.68 42.51 36.10
N SER A 644 -4.54 42.25 35.45
CA SER A 644 -4.40 41.29 34.34
C SER A 644 -5.36 41.55 33.18
N LYS A 645 -5.67 42.83 32.92
CA LYS A 645 -6.47 43.25 31.75
C LYS A 645 -5.51 43.68 30.65
N TYR A 646 -5.55 43.02 29.50
CA TYR A 646 -4.70 43.34 28.35
C TYR A 646 -5.53 43.32 27.07
N TYR A 647 -5.18 44.17 26.12
CA TYR A 647 -5.81 44.22 24.80
C TYR A 647 -7.34 44.27 24.87
N ARG A 648 -7.85 45.15 25.74
CA ARG A 648 -9.28 45.48 25.83
C ARG A 648 -9.56 46.97 25.86
N THR A 649 -10.66 47.37 25.25
CA THR A 649 -11.17 48.75 25.31
C THR A 649 -11.82 49.07 26.67
N ASP A 650 -12.27 50.32 26.84
CA ASP A 650 -13.09 50.75 27.98
C ASP A 650 -14.41 49.97 28.06
N GLY A 651 -14.97 49.59 26.91
CA GLY A 651 -16.15 48.74 26.78
C GLY A 651 -15.87 47.24 26.88
N ASN A 652 -14.66 46.82 27.24
CA ASN A 652 -14.18 45.43 27.27
C ASN A 652 -14.15 44.72 25.91
N LEU A 653 -14.25 45.44 24.80
CA LEU A 653 -14.08 44.86 23.47
C LEU A 653 -12.62 44.38 23.30
N PRO A 654 -12.39 43.13 22.86
CA PRO A 654 -11.06 42.54 22.71
C PRO A 654 -10.44 42.83 21.32
N TRP A 655 -9.15 43.15 21.23
CA TRP A 655 -8.45 43.22 19.91
C TRP A 655 -8.07 41.85 19.35
N GLY A 656 -8.05 40.81 20.18
CA GLY A 656 -7.83 39.43 19.73
C GLY A 656 -8.73 38.46 20.50
N ILE A 657 -9.29 37.47 19.81
CA ILE A 657 -10.20 36.47 20.40
C ILE A 657 -9.85 35.05 19.96
N ILE A 658 -10.18 34.08 20.82
CA ILE A 658 -10.12 32.65 20.53
C ILE A 658 -11.54 32.08 20.58
N ILE A 659 -11.93 31.34 19.54
CA ILE A 659 -13.24 30.72 19.39
C ILE A 659 -13.04 29.20 19.25
N PRO A 660 -13.70 28.35 20.08
CA PRO A 660 -13.52 26.90 20.05
C PRO A 660 -14.37 26.22 18.95
N SER A 661 -14.37 26.80 17.76
CA SER A 661 -15.01 26.27 16.56
C SER A 661 -14.48 26.98 15.33
N ILE A 662 -14.76 26.42 14.16
CA ILE A 662 -14.72 27.21 12.93
C ILE A 662 -15.66 28.42 13.07
N TRP A 663 -15.29 29.56 12.50
CA TRP A 663 -16.01 30.81 12.66
C TRP A 663 -16.16 31.53 11.33
N ASN A 664 -17.38 31.98 11.05
CA ASN A 664 -17.67 32.82 9.89
C ASN A 664 -17.34 34.27 10.27
N HIS A 665 -16.13 34.71 9.98
CA HIS A 665 -15.72 36.07 10.32
C HIS A 665 -16.58 37.12 9.58
N PRO A 666 -16.78 38.31 10.15
CA PRO A 666 -17.46 39.41 9.49
C PRO A 666 -16.82 39.78 8.15
N SER A 667 -17.63 40.27 7.20
CA SER A 667 -17.11 40.85 5.97
C SER A 667 -16.36 42.15 6.25
N GLU A 668 -15.45 42.52 5.35
CA GLU A 668 -14.66 43.75 5.45
C GLU A 668 -15.52 44.99 5.77
N TYR A 669 -15.10 45.79 6.75
CA TYR A 669 -15.76 46.99 7.28
C TYR A 669 -17.06 46.76 8.04
N ILE A 670 -17.45 45.50 8.30
CA ILE A 670 -18.65 45.18 9.05
C ILE A 670 -18.29 44.86 10.50
N ASP A 671 -18.49 45.85 11.38
CA ASP A 671 -18.32 45.70 12.83
C ASP A 671 -18.90 44.37 13.32
N VAL A 672 -18.12 43.63 14.09
CA VAL A 672 -18.48 42.30 14.59
C VAL A 672 -19.80 42.30 15.37
N SER A 673 -20.18 43.40 16.02
CA SER A 673 -21.46 43.54 16.73
C SER A 673 -22.66 43.63 15.79
N VAL A 674 -22.45 44.02 14.53
CA VAL A 674 -23.48 43.99 13.47
C VAL A 674 -23.61 42.58 12.91
N ALA A 675 -22.49 41.91 12.63
CA ALA A 675 -22.47 40.54 12.15
C ALA A 675 -22.94 39.52 13.22
N TYR A 676 -22.67 39.80 14.49
CA TYR A 676 -23.01 38.99 15.65
C TYR A 676 -23.69 39.85 16.72
N PRO A 677 -25.03 39.97 16.72
CA PRO A 677 -25.76 40.87 17.61
C PRO A 677 -25.57 40.61 19.12
N ASP A 678 -25.21 39.39 19.50
CA ASP A 678 -24.95 38.99 20.89
C ASP A 678 -23.50 39.30 21.36
N PHE A 679 -22.60 39.67 20.44
CA PHE A 679 -21.17 39.87 20.73
C PHE A 679 -20.92 40.99 21.75
N ALA A 680 -21.57 42.14 21.60
CA ALA A 680 -21.35 43.28 22.48
C ALA A 680 -21.73 42.97 23.95
N GLU A 681 -22.82 42.21 24.17
CA GLU A 681 -23.22 41.78 25.52
C GLU A 681 -22.19 40.80 26.11
N TRP A 682 -21.70 39.86 25.29
CA TRP A 682 -20.64 38.94 25.69
C TRP A 682 -19.37 39.68 26.10
N ALA A 683 -18.88 40.58 25.24
CA ALA A 683 -17.64 41.33 25.47
C ALA A 683 -17.73 42.22 26.74
N VAL A 684 -18.81 43.01 26.88
CA VAL A 684 -19.02 43.89 28.05
C VAL A 684 -19.07 43.10 29.35
N SER A 685 -19.65 41.90 29.33
CA SER A 685 -19.76 41.01 30.49
C SER A 685 -18.46 40.30 30.89
N GLY A 686 -17.36 40.50 30.14
CA GLY A 686 -16.12 39.74 30.33
C GLY A 686 -16.28 38.26 30.00
N GLY A 687 -17.14 37.93 29.03
CA GLY A 687 -17.38 36.56 28.57
C GLY A 687 -18.36 35.72 29.40
N SER A 688 -18.98 36.30 30.43
CA SER A 688 -19.91 35.58 31.32
C SER A 688 -21.34 35.45 30.77
N SER A 689 -21.80 36.44 30.00
CA SER A 689 -23.06 36.41 29.25
C SER A 689 -22.84 35.95 27.82
N LYS A 690 -23.85 35.29 27.22
CA LYS A 690 -23.84 34.84 25.82
C LYS A 690 -22.54 34.11 25.39
N PRO A 691 -22.08 33.08 26.12
CA PRO A 691 -20.80 32.41 25.84
C PRO A 691 -20.75 31.73 24.46
N THR A 692 -21.90 31.58 23.78
CA THR A 692 -22.03 31.01 22.44
C THR A 692 -22.46 32.04 21.39
N TRP A 693 -22.12 33.32 21.59
CA TRP A 693 -22.48 34.43 20.69
C TRP A 693 -22.10 34.14 19.22
N TYR A 694 -20.97 33.46 19.00
CA TYR A 694 -20.39 33.13 17.70
C TYR A 694 -21.17 32.08 16.90
N LEU A 695 -22.19 31.44 17.49
CA LEU A 695 -23.00 30.42 16.80
C LEU A 695 -24.17 31.00 15.99
N ASN A 696 -24.50 32.29 16.17
CA ASN A 696 -25.69 32.90 15.57
C ASN A 696 -25.34 34.18 14.77
N PRO A 697 -24.64 34.05 13.63
CA PRO A 697 -24.35 35.19 12.76
C PRO A 697 -25.59 35.69 12.02
N GLU A 698 -25.59 36.99 11.70
CA GLU A 698 -26.35 37.54 10.59
C GLU A 698 -25.64 37.16 9.28
N SER A 699 -26.06 36.05 8.67
CA SER A 699 -25.32 35.40 7.57
C SER A 699 -24.98 36.30 6.37
N SER A 700 -25.75 37.37 6.13
CA SER A 700 -25.49 38.35 5.05
C SER A 700 -24.33 39.31 5.34
N GLN A 701 -23.81 39.30 6.57
CA GLN A 701 -22.76 40.17 7.07
C GLN A 701 -21.44 39.43 7.32
N THR A 702 -21.41 38.12 7.09
CA THR A 702 -20.26 37.25 7.38
C THR A 702 -19.78 36.54 6.11
N TRP A 703 -18.49 36.25 6.05
CA TRP A 703 -17.92 35.35 5.06
C TRP A 703 -18.13 33.89 5.52
N THR A 704 -18.71 33.04 4.67
CA THR A 704 -19.11 31.65 5.01
C THR A 704 -18.03 30.61 4.76
N THR A 705 -17.38 30.03 5.77
CA THR A 705 -16.27 29.06 5.60
C THR A 705 -16.62 27.71 4.93
N SER A 706 -17.84 27.54 4.42
CA SER A 706 -18.32 26.36 3.69
C SER A 706 -17.99 26.37 2.19
N ASP A 707 -17.50 27.49 1.67
CA ASP A 707 -16.95 27.67 0.32
C ASP A 707 -15.42 27.83 0.36
#